data_AF-A0A081CI15-F1
#
_entry.id   AF-A0A081CI15-F1
#
_cell.length_a   1.000
_cell.length_b   1.000
_cell.length_c   1.000
_cell.angle_alpha   90.00
_cell.angle_beta   90.00
_cell.angle_gamma   90.00
#
_symmetry.space_group_name_H-M   'P 1'
#
loop_
_entity.id
_entity.type
_entity.pdbx_description
1 polymer ?
#
loop_
_entity_poly.entity_id
_entity_poly.type
_entity_poly.pdbx_seq_one_letter_code
_entity_poly.pdbx_strand_id
1 'polypeptide(L)'
;MAADTALNNATSLGLGMVMGGSESGVLPGTFSSYTTALGLHDALQHDPRALWSSFAMIIVSEIGDKTFLIAAILAMRQSRLVVFTGAFASLAVMSVLSALLGVMFPSLLPKSLTNLMAAALFLVFGLKMVRDGLQMSGDEMQEEWHEAEREIELENTHELDTLEQGHPTPSPAGKRAGAVGNSLREGTKNLCGLCFSPVFAQAFILTFLGEWGDRSQIATIALAAAHNVTLVCIGTIAGHACCTSMAVVAGSWLATKISVKHVTLGGATLFLVFAGVYAFEAATHGGGSHEQCRREHEKDKLDGRARYAVEPQVVGGLHRNAVRAPPRRVKAESWALPRYRPDVRLGEFRGAACCKFRTCVTWRVTAVWSKESALPLSRPDVTTAQARMQPSALPSSHLASSSHPTNTLATWPFVRPLINMSKKYDVVVFGATGFTGQLVCKYLLSHPEQRPWAVAGRSASRLASLKKSLNLPDTVGVIEAETAKYETLTAMTSQARVLINIVGPYRPFNALAVVRACLESSTHYVDLSGETGFNSDCISQFHADAQAKGVVIANSVGFDSLPFDLSTFLAAQKAKQLSGKDVALVECAYELPKDLSAGTLASAVSMASEKQQMFAVRGDWLSPISKPHSLDFASPVRWFEQRRKWGAQNTFSIHNTRTVTRTWGLLQHHSSPSAYGSSFAYKEGTLLPNKIVAYVVAYLGVVSIWVLMNIAPIRALIARSMKPNSGPSEHSLHNSRLRVDTLATATDGTKALCKMSAKGHPGYLLTARMITEAALTILATSDRDLPGVKGGVLTPALLGASTLADRLAQFAQFDIRTEAYEDAKTR
;
A
#
# COMPACT_ATOMS: atom_id res chain seq x y z
N MET A 1 -36.94 38.59 -10.28
CA MET A 1 -37.67 38.89 -9.02
C MET A 1 -38.92 38.04 -9.00
N ALA A 2 -39.00 37.14 -8.01
CA ALA A 2 -40.17 36.38 -7.53
C ALA A 2 -41.00 35.53 -8.54
N ALA A 3 -40.56 34.30 -8.83
CA ALA A 3 -41.43 33.19 -9.26
C ALA A 3 -40.81 31.77 -9.17
N ASP A 4 -39.84 31.48 -8.28
CA ASP A 4 -39.17 30.15 -8.23
C ASP A 4 -39.11 29.50 -6.83
N THR A 5 -39.97 29.93 -5.91
CA THR A 5 -39.93 29.46 -4.50
C THR A 5 -41.10 28.54 -4.11
N ALA A 6 -41.62 27.71 -5.04
CA ALA A 6 -42.80 26.88 -4.76
C ALA A 6 -42.76 25.41 -5.21
N LEU A 7 -41.64 24.88 -5.75
CA LEU A 7 -41.60 23.48 -6.23
C LEU A 7 -40.60 22.55 -5.53
N ASN A 8 -40.05 22.94 -4.37
CA ASN A 8 -39.09 22.11 -3.60
C ASN A 8 -39.67 21.43 -2.35
N ASN A 9 -40.98 21.50 -2.12
CA ASN A 9 -41.61 20.96 -0.90
C ASN A 9 -42.47 19.70 -1.09
N ALA A 10 -42.30 18.95 -2.19
CA ALA A 10 -43.16 17.80 -2.50
C ALA A 10 -42.46 16.42 -2.57
N THR A 11 -41.23 16.27 -2.07
CA THR A 11 -40.51 14.97 -2.04
C THR A 11 -40.03 14.54 -0.65
N SER A 12 -40.47 15.20 0.42
CA SER A 12 -40.16 14.80 1.82
C SER A 12 -41.32 14.09 2.54
N LEU A 13 -42.41 13.76 1.85
CA LEU A 13 -43.58 13.10 2.41
C LEU A 13 -43.80 11.75 1.72
N GLY A 14 -43.12 10.71 2.20
CA GLY A 14 -43.29 9.38 1.63
C GLY A 14 -42.42 8.28 2.23
N LEU A 15 -42.08 8.33 3.53
CA LEU A 15 -41.46 7.18 4.23
C LEU A 15 -41.57 7.28 5.76
N GLY A 16 -42.72 7.73 6.26
CA GLY A 16 -42.97 7.92 7.70
C GLY A 16 -44.19 7.18 8.24
N MET A 17 -44.79 6.25 7.50
CA MET A 17 -46.12 5.74 7.84
C MET A 17 -46.27 4.23 7.64
N VAL A 18 -45.39 3.44 8.25
CA VAL A 18 -45.68 2.08 8.71
C VAL A 18 -44.87 1.90 10.00
N MET A 19 -45.49 1.34 11.05
CA MET A 19 -44.98 1.17 12.44
C MET A 19 -45.37 2.28 13.42
N GLY A 20 -46.66 2.38 13.72
CA GLY A 20 -47.15 2.90 15.00
C GLY A 20 -47.37 1.73 15.97
N GLY A 21 -46.73 1.74 17.13
CA GLY A 21 -46.98 0.75 18.19
C GLY A 21 -45.94 0.72 19.32
N SER A 22 -46.23 1.52 20.36
CA SER A 22 -45.74 1.48 21.76
C SER A 22 -44.25 1.67 22.07
N GLU A 23 -44.04 2.64 22.96
CA GLU A 23 -42.81 3.10 23.58
C GLU A 23 -42.08 2.00 24.40
N SER A 24 -40.78 1.82 24.15
CA SER A 24 -39.77 1.62 25.20
C SER A 24 -38.36 1.82 24.61
N GLY A 25 -37.53 2.59 25.31
CA GLY A 25 -36.42 3.34 24.75
C GLY A 25 -35.21 2.54 24.25
N VAL A 26 -34.69 2.95 23.09
CA VAL A 26 -33.30 2.76 22.65
C VAL A 26 -32.85 4.01 21.88
N LEU A 27 -31.66 4.52 22.19
CA LEU A 27 -31.07 5.78 21.73
C LEU A 27 -30.87 5.86 20.19
N PRO A 28 -31.24 6.96 19.51
CA PRO A 28 -31.17 7.09 18.04
C PRO A 28 -29.79 7.50 17.45
N GLY A 29 -28.71 7.48 18.25
CA GLY A 29 -27.41 8.06 17.85
C GLY A 29 -26.39 7.13 17.17
N THR A 30 -26.63 5.82 17.15
CA THR A 30 -25.61 4.84 16.72
C THR A 30 -25.58 4.64 15.21
N PHE A 31 -26.73 4.64 14.51
CA PHE A 31 -26.77 4.32 13.08
C PHE A 31 -26.16 5.42 12.18
N SER A 32 -26.32 6.70 12.55
CA SER A 32 -25.79 7.84 11.79
C SER A 32 -24.26 7.99 11.86
N SER A 33 -23.60 7.41 12.86
CA SER A 33 -22.15 7.55 13.06
C SER A 33 -21.35 6.53 12.26
N TYR A 34 -21.92 5.35 11.98
CA TYR A 34 -21.29 4.31 11.14
C TYR A 34 -21.41 4.62 9.64
N THR A 35 -22.50 5.26 9.22
CA THR A 35 -22.73 5.62 7.81
C THR A 35 -21.80 6.73 7.32
N THR A 36 -21.39 7.66 8.19
CA THR A 36 -20.39 8.69 7.87
C THR A 36 -18.97 8.12 7.81
N ALA A 37 -18.62 7.16 8.67
CA ALA A 37 -17.28 6.55 8.72
C ALA A 37 -16.94 5.69 7.49
N LEU A 38 -17.95 5.16 6.79
CA LEU A 38 -17.81 4.39 5.54
C LEU A 38 -18.02 5.23 4.27
N GLY A 39 -18.26 6.55 4.39
CA GLY A 39 -18.60 7.41 3.24
C GLY A 39 -19.94 7.07 2.58
N LEU A 40 -20.79 6.29 3.27
CA LEU A 40 -22.03 5.76 2.72
C LEU A 40 -23.07 6.86 2.48
N HIS A 41 -23.07 7.89 3.34
CA HIS A 41 -23.96 9.04 3.20
C HIS A 41 -23.66 9.83 1.92
N ASP A 42 -22.40 10.14 1.66
CA ASP A 42 -21.97 10.84 0.44
C ASP A 42 -22.22 9.98 -0.80
N ALA A 43 -21.95 8.68 -0.73
CA ALA A 43 -22.21 7.75 -1.83
C ALA A 43 -23.71 7.70 -2.18
N LEU A 44 -24.59 7.60 -1.19
CA LEU A 44 -26.04 7.49 -1.38
C LEU A 44 -26.65 8.79 -1.95
N GLN A 45 -26.08 9.95 -1.61
CA GLN A 45 -26.50 11.23 -2.21
C GLN A 45 -26.11 11.36 -3.68
N HIS A 46 -24.97 10.79 -4.09
CA HIS A 46 -24.46 10.92 -5.45
C HIS A 46 -25.06 9.89 -6.42
N ASP A 47 -25.36 8.68 -5.96
CA ASP A 47 -25.84 7.59 -6.81
C ASP A 47 -26.81 6.63 -6.08
N PRO A 48 -28.00 7.12 -5.66
CA PRO A 48 -28.96 6.32 -4.89
C PRO A 48 -29.51 5.12 -5.68
N ARG A 49 -29.42 5.17 -7.02
CA ARG A 49 -29.93 4.13 -7.92
C ARG A 49 -29.10 2.85 -7.81
N ALA A 50 -27.80 2.96 -7.57
CA ALA A 50 -26.87 1.83 -7.49
C ALA A 50 -27.29 0.77 -6.45
N LEU A 51 -27.80 1.24 -5.30
CA LEU A 51 -28.22 0.36 -4.21
C LEU A 51 -29.48 -0.42 -4.58
N TRP A 52 -30.50 0.26 -5.11
CA TRP A 52 -31.76 -0.39 -5.47
C TRP A 52 -31.65 -1.23 -6.74
N SER A 53 -30.85 -0.80 -7.73
CA SER A 53 -30.63 -1.57 -8.95
C SER A 53 -29.91 -2.88 -8.69
N SER A 54 -28.84 -2.86 -7.90
CA SER A 54 -28.12 -4.08 -7.50
C SER A 54 -28.99 -5.00 -6.64
N PHE A 55 -29.71 -4.46 -5.66
CA PHE A 55 -30.64 -5.25 -4.84
C PHE A 55 -31.74 -5.93 -5.66
N ALA A 56 -32.45 -5.16 -6.51
CA ALA A 56 -33.53 -5.69 -7.34
C ALA A 56 -33.02 -6.69 -8.37
N MET A 57 -31.85 -6.42 -8.96
CA MET A 57 -31.21 -7.33 -9.91
C MET A 57 -30.94 -8.68 -9.26
N ILE A 58 -30.26 -8.69 -8.10
CA ILE A 58 -29.94 -9.94 -7.39
C ILE A 58 -31.19 -10.71 -6.98
N ILE A 59 -32.23 -10.05 -6.46
CA ILE A 59 -33.46 -10.77 -6.10
C ILE A 59 -34.05 -11.51 -7.30
N VAL A 60 -34.11 -10.84 -8.45
CA VAL A 60 -34.76 -11.40 -9.62
C VAL A 60 -33.90 -12.44 -10.33
N SER A 61 -32.56 -12.34 -10.27
CA SER A 61 -31.68 -13.35 -10.85
C SER A 61 -31.54 -14.61 -9.99
N GLU A 62 -31.64 -14.48 -8.67
CA GLU A 62 -31.35 -15.58 -7.74
C GLU A 62 -32.59 -16.35 -7.30
N ILE A 63 -33.77 -15.73 -7.31
CA ILE A 63 -34.98 -16.40 -6.85
C ILE A 63 -35.32 -17.56 -7.80
N GLY A 64 -35.44 -18.77 -7.27
CA GLY A 64 -35.78 -19.95 -8.07
C GLY A 64 -34.67 -20.44 -9.01
N ASP A 65 -33.43 -19.98 -8.83
CA ASP A 65 -32.26 -20.54 -9.52
C ASP A 65 -31.74 -21.82 -8.84
N LYS A 66 -30.87 -22.58 -9.51
CA LYS A 66 -30.32 -23.86 -9.04
C LYS A 66 -29.71 -23.77 -7.65
N THR A 67 -28.97 -22.71 -7.36
CA THR A 67 -28.32 -22.44 -6.07
C THR A 67 -29.32 -22.08 -4.95
N PHE A 68 -30.42 -21.41 -5.30
CA PHE A 68 -31.56 -21.18 -4.40
C PHE A 68 -32.24 -22.49 -4.01
N LEU A 69 -32.36 -23.42 -4.95
CA LEU A 69 -32.93 -24.75 -4.72
C LEU A 69 -31.99 -25.64 -3.89
N ILE A 70 -30.67 -25.60 -4.16
CA ILE A 70 -29.64 -26.26 -3.33
C ILE A 70 -29.73 -25.78 -1.87
N ALA A 71 -29.81 -24.47 -1.63
CA ALA A 71 -29.94 -23.92 -0.29
C ALA A 71 -31.24 -24.37 0.42
N ALA A 72 -32.35 -24.49 -0.32
CA ALA A 72 -33.63 -24.97 0.21
C ALA A 72 -33.57 -26.46 0.57
N ILE A 73 -33.01 -27.32 -0.29
CA ILE A 73 -32.88 -28.77 -0.07
C ILE A 73 -31.94 -29.07 1.10
N LEU A 74 -30.77 -28.41 1.13
CA LEU A 74 -29.82 -28.53 2.25
C LEU A 74 -30.47 -28.09 3.57
N ALA A 75 -31.27 -27.03 3.57
CA ALA A 75 -31.97 -26.55 4.77
C ALA A 75 -33.10 -27.48 5.26
N MET A 76 -33.57 -28.41 4.41
CA MET A 76 -34.52 -29.46 4.80
C MET A 76 -33.82 -30.67 5.44
N ARG A 77 -32.60 -30.98 5.00
CA ARG A 77 -31.81 -32.11 5.49
C ARG A 77 -30.91 -31.78 6.68
N GLN A 78 -30.49 -30.51 6.77
CA GLN A 78 -29.50 -30.04 7.73
C GLN A 78 -30.02 -28.86 8.55
N SER A 79 -29.25 -28.43 9.56
CA SER A 79 -29.61 -27.29 10.38
C SER A 79 -29.66 -25.99 9.56
N ARG A 80 -30.86 -25.41 9.46
CA ARG A 80 -31.18 -24.18 8.70
C ARG A 80 -30.19 -23.04 8.92
N LEU A 81 -29.79 -22.79 10.17
CA LEU A 81 -28.87 -21.70 10.50
C LEU A 81 -27.48 -21.92 9.92
N VAL A 82 -26.99 -23.17 9.91
CA VAL A 82 -25.67 -23.54 9.35
C VAL A 82 -25.68 -23.39 7.83
N VAL A 83 -26.72 -23.91 7.18
CA VAL A 83 -26.92 -23.80 5.73
C VAL A 83 -27.02 -22.33 5.31
N PHE A 84 -27.82 -21.53 6.03
CA PHE A 84 -27.90 -20.09 5.80
C PHE A 84 -26.53 -19.43 5.89
N THR A 85 -25.77 -19.67 6.98
CA THR A 85 -24.46 -19.04 7.15
C THR A 85 -23.44 -19.49 6.12
N GLY A 86 -23.46 -20.75 5.67
CA GLY A 86 -22.56 -21.27 4.63
C GLY A 86 -22.86 -20.68 3.26
N ALA A 87 -24.11 -20.78 2.81
CA ALA A 87 -24.56 -20.26 1.53
C ALA A 87 -24.42 -18.72 1.46
N PHE A 88 -24.84 -18.00 2.51
CA PHE A 88 -24.70 -16.54 2.57
C PHE A 88 -23.24 -16.08 2.58
N ALA A 89 -22.36 -16.78 3.34
CA ALA A 89 -20.93 -16.45 3.34
C ALA A 89 -20.31 -16.63 1.95
N SER A 90 -20.70 -17.69 1.24
CA SER A 90 -20.26 -17.93 -0.14
C SER A 90 -20.69 -16.80 -1.08
N LEU A 91 -21.98 -16.45 -1.08
CA LEU A 91 -22.54 -15.38 -1.91
C LEU A 91 -21.95 -14.01 -1.57
N ALA A 92 -21.70 -13.72 -0.29
CA ALA A 92 -21.07 -12.47 0.13
C ALA A 92 -19.61 -12.37 -0.36
N VAL A 93 -18.84 -13.47 -0.29
CA VAL A 93 -17.48 -13.52 -0.85
C VAL A 93 -17.53 -13.30 -2.36
N MET A 94 -18.43 -13.99 -3.06
CA MET A 94 -18.62 -13.84 -4.50
C MET A 94 -18.99 -12.40 -4.89
N SER A 95 -19.90 -11.78 -4.16
CA SER A 95 -20.36 -10.39 -4.39
C SER A 95 -19.20 -9.39 -4.32
N VAL A 96 -18.32 -9.55 -3.32
CA VAL A 96 -17.14 -8.70 -3.16
C VAL A 96 -16.15 -8.93 -4.30
N LEU A 97 -15.89 -10.19 -4.69
CA LEU A 97 -15.01 -10.51 -5.82
C LEU A 97 -15.53 -9.91 -7.13
N SER A 98 -16.82 -10.06 -7.42
CA SER A 98 -17.50 -9.53 -8.61
C SER A 98 -17.44 -8.01 -8.66
N ALA A 99 -17.71 -7.34 -7.53
CA ALA A 99 -17.63 -5.89 -7.46
C ALA A 99 -16.19 -5.37 -7.65
N LEU A 100 -15.19 -6.08 -7.11
CA LEU A 100 -13.77 -5.77 -7.32
C LEU A 100 -13.35 -5.96 -8.79
N LEU A 101 -13.82 -7.00 -9.47
CA LEU A 101 -13.64 -7.18 -10.91
C LEU A 101 -14.27 -6.01 -11.70
N GLY A 102 -15.44 -5.53 -11.26
CA GLY A 102 -16.11 -4.35 -11.80
C GLY A 102 -15.30 -3.06 -11.63
N VAL A 103 -14.49 -2.91 -10.57
CA VAL A 103 -13.55 -1.77 -10.43
C VAL A 103 -12.40 -1.86 -11.43
N MET A 104 -11.95 -3.08 -11.75
CA MET A 104 -10.78 -3.28 -12.61
C MET A 104 -11.05 -2.89 -14.07
N PHE A 105 -12.26 -3.17 -14.58
CA PHE A 105 -12.60 -2.99 -15.99
C PHE A 105 -12.62 -1.52 -16.48
N PRO A 106 -13.24 -0.56 -15.76
CA PRO A 106 -13.27 0.86 -16.10
C PRO A 106 -11.92 1.55 -15.99
N SER A 107 -10.97 1.01 -15.21
CA SER A 107 -9.61 1.58 -15.13
C SER A 107 -8.83 1.46 -16.45
N LEU A 108 -9.32 0.62 -17.38
CA LEU A 108 -8.72 0.36 -18.68
C LEU A 108 -9.50 0.99 -19.86
N LEU A 109 -10.73 1.46 -19.64
CA LEU A 109 -11.67 1.87 -20.70
C LEU A 109 -12.41 3.18 -20.39
N PRO A 110 -12.74 4.02 -21.38
CA PRO A 110 -13.54 5.23 -21.17
C PRO A 110 -14.95 4.90 -20.63
N LYS A 111 -15.50 5.75 -19.75
CA LYS A 111 -16.82 5.57 -19.10
C LYS A 111 -17.97 5.34 -20.08
N SER A 112 -17.95 6.00 -21.25
CA SER A 112 -18.96 5.79 -22.29
C SER A 112 -18.90 4.38 -22.90
N LEU A 113 -17.70 3.83 -23.07
CA LEU A 113 -17.52 2.45 -23.54
C LEU A 113 -17.95 1.45 -22.47
N THR A 114 -17.66 1.72 -21.20
CA THR A 114 -18.12 0.89 -20.08
C THR A 114 -19.64 0.81 -20.00
N ASN A 115 -20.35 1.94 -20.09
CA ASN A 115 -21.82 1.97 -20.09
C ASN A 115 -22.41 1.26 -21.32
N LEU A 116 -21.78 1.40 -22.50
CA LEU A 116 -22.20 0.69 -23.71
C LEU A 116 -22.00 -0.83 -23.58
N MET A 117 -20.88 -1.27 -23.00
CA MET A 117 -20.60 -2.68 -22.74
C MET A 117 -21.59 -3.28 -21.73
N ALA A 118 -21.93 -2.54 -20.66
CA ALA A 118 -22.96 -2.94 -19.71
C ALA A 118 -24.33 -3.07 -20.40
N ALA A 119 -24.72 -2.08 -21.23
CA ALA A 119 -25.97 -2.13 -22.00
C ALA A 119 -26.04 -3.35 -22.94
N ALA A 120 -24.95 -3.62 -23.67
CA ALA A 120 -24.87 -4.76 -24.58
C ALA A 120 -24.97 -6.10 -23.82
N LEU A 121 -24.30 -6.19 -22.67
CA LEU A 121 -24.34 -7.38 -21.83
C LEU A 121 -25.75 -7.62 -21.27
N PHE A 122 -26.39 -6.59 -20.71
CA PHE A 122 -27.77 -6.68 -20.22
C PHE A 122 -28.76 -7.05 -21.34
N LEU A 123 -28.56 -6.56 -22.56
CA LEU A 123 -29.39 -6.90 -23.72
C LEU A 123 -29.25 -8.39 -24.10
N VAL A 124 -28.02 -8.91 -24.18
CA VAL A 124 -27.75 -10.31 -24.54
C VAL A 124 -28.36 -11.25 -23.51
N PHE A 125 -28.13 -10.99 -22.21
CA PHE A 125 -28.72 -11.80 -21.15
C PHE A 125 -30.24 -11.67 -21.09
N GLY A 126 -30.79 -10.47 -21.26
CA GLY A 126 -32.23 -10.25 -21.32
C GLY A 126 -32.90 -11.04 -22.45
N LEU A 127 -32.37 -10.96 -23.66
CA LEU A 127 -32.90 -11.71 -24.81
C LEU A 127 -32.74 -13.22 -24.66
N LYS A 128 -31.60 -13.68 -24.11
CA LYS A 128 -31.40 -15.10 -23.77
C LYS A 128 -32.45 -15.56 -22.76
N MET A 129 -32.66 -14.82 -21.66
CA MET A 129 -33.65 -15.17 -20.65
C MET A 129 -35.10 -15.13 -21.17
N VAL A 130 -35.44 -14.23 -22.11
CA VAL A 130 -36.75 -14.28 -22.79
C VAL A 130 -36.88 -15.59 -23.55
N ARG A 131 -35.86 -15.98 -24.33
CA ARG A 131 -35.88 -17.22 -25.10
C ARG A 131 -36.00 -18.44 -24.18
N ASP A 132 -35.17 -18.50 -23.15
CA ASP A 132 -35.15 -19.60 -22.18
C ASP A 132 -36.53 -19.67 -21.49
N GLY A 133 -37.03 -18.55 -20.95
CA GLY A 133 -38.35 -18.44 -20.31
C GLY A 133 -39.54 -18.83 -21.21
N LEU A 134 -39.47 -18.57 -22.51
CA LEU A 134 -40.50 -18.98 -23.47
C LEU A 134 -40.44 -20.47 -23.80
N GLN A 135 -39.26 -21.08 -23.75
CA GLN A 135 -39.05 -22.52 -23.97
C GLN A 135 -39.43 -23.36 -22.76
N MET A 136 -39.63 -22.74 -21.59
CA MET A 136 -39.95 -23.44 -20.35
C MET A 136 -41.32 -24.14 -20.38
N SER A 137 -41.32 -25.47 -20.29
CA SER A 137 -42.50 -26.28 -19.95
C SER A 137 -42.67 -26.33 -18.44
N GLY A 138 -43.88 -26.19 -17.92
CA GLY A 138 -44.16 -25.85 -16.51
C GLY A 138 -43.61 -26.76 -15.40
N ASP A 139 -42.95 -27.87 -15.73
CA ASP A 139 -42.41 -28.87 -14.81
C ASP A 139 -40.90 -28.72 -14.50
N GLU A 140 -40.20 -27.76 -15.12
CA GLU A 140 -38.75 -27.57 -14.98
C GLU A 140 -38.27 -27.30 -13.55
N MET A 141 -39.11 -26.73 -12.69
CA MET A 141 -38.76 -26.57 -11.27
C MET A 141 -38.49 -27.92 -10.59
N GLN A 142 -39.21 -28.98 -11.00
CA GLN A 142 -38.99 -30.33 -10.48
C GLN A 142 -37.71 -30.94 -11.06
N GLU A 143 -37.39 -30.67 -12.33
CA GLU A 143 -36.14 -31.12 -12.96
C GLU A 143 -34.91 -30.48 -12.30
N GLU A 144 -34.93 -29.16 -12.09
CA GLU A 144 -33.89 -28.40 -11.37
C GLU A 144 -33.75 -28.88 -9.91
N TRP A 145 -34.86 -29.21 -9.25
CA TRP A 145 -34.86 -29.86 -7.93
C TRP A 145 -34.17 -31.23 -7.96
N HIS A 146 -34.50 -32.09 -8.92
CA HIS A 146 -33.88 -33.41 -9.07
C HIS A 146 -32.40 -33.32 -9.46
N GLU A 147 -31.99 -32.28 -10.19
CA GLU A 147 -30.59 -32.04 -10.49
C GLU A 147 -29.81 -31.55 -9.26
N ALA A 148 -30.35 -30.58 -8.52
CA ALA A 148 -29.76 -30.10 -7.26
C ALA A 148 -29.61 -31.25 -6.23
N GLU A 149 -30.60 -32.14 -6.13
CA GLU A 149 -30.54 -33.32 -5.26
C GLU A 149 -29.41 -34.27 -5.67
N ARG A 150 -29.25 -34.54 -6.97
CA ARG A 150 -28.17 -35.40 -7.50
C ARG A 150 -26.78 -34.83 -7.23
N GLU A 151 -26.59 -33.52 -7.34
CA GLU A 151 -25.30 -32.88 -7.03
C GLU A 151 -24.94 -32.99 -5.55
N ILE A 152 -25.90 -32.78 -4.66
CA ILE A 152 -25.72 -32.96 -3.21
C ILE A 152 -25.38 -34.43 -2.89
N GLU A 153 -26.03 -35.40 -3.55
CA GLU A 153 -25.73 -36.82 -3.37
C GLU A 153 -24.33 -37.21 -3.86
N LEU A 154 -23.89 -36.69 -5.01
CA LEU A 154 -22.54 -36.91 -5.54
C LEU A 154 -21.46 -36.38 -4.58
N GLU A 155 -21.67 -35.19 -4.00
CA GLU A 155 -20.71 -34.59 -3.07
C GLU A 155 -20.70 -35.31 -1.71
N ASN A 156 -21.86 -35.74 -1.19
CA ASN A 156 -21.94 -36.55 0.03
C ASN A 156 -21.14 -37.86 -0.12
N THR A 157 -21.15 -38.47 -1.31
CA THR A 157 -20.39 -39.70 -1.60
C THR A 157 -18.87 -39.43 -1.57
N HIS A 158 -18.43 -38.27 -2.07
CA HIS A 158 -17.04 -37.82 -2.03
C HIS A 158 -16.54 -37.48 -0.61
N GLU A 159 -17.42 -36.98 0.29
CA GLU A 159 -17.10 -36.80 1.71
C GLU A 159 -16.99 -38.14 2.47
N LEU A 160 -17.78 -39.17 2.12
CA LEU A 160 -17.65 -40.50 2.71
C LEU A 160 -16.30 -41.19 2.36
N ASP A 161 -15.84 -41.06 1.12
CA ASP A 161 -14.53 -41.60 0.69
C ASP A 161 -13.33 -40.91 1.37
N THR A 162 -13.50 -39.64 1.77
CA THR A 162 -12.46 -38.89 2.51
C THR A 162 -12.51 -39.10 4.02
N LEU A 163 -13.66 -39.53 4.57
CA LEU A 163 -13.83 -39.88 5.98
C LEU A 163 -13.41 -41.31 6.32
N GLU A 164 -13.39 -42.25 5.36
CA GLU A 164 -12.85 -43.61 5.58
C GLU A 164 -11.32 -43.65 5.83
N GLN A 165 -10.60 -42.54 5.60
CA GLN A 165 -9.15 -42.44 5.84
C GLN A 165 -8.76 -41.81 7.19
N GLY A 166 -9.68 -41.65 8.15
CA GLY A 166 -9.38 -41.12 9.48
C GLY A 166 -10.16 -41.82 10.61
N HIS A 167 -9.43 -42.41 11.56
CA HIS A 167 -9.95 -43.20 12.69
C HIS A 167 -11.18 -42.64 13.46
N PRO A 168 -12.01 -43.50 14.07
CA PRO A 168 -13.22 -43.11 14.78
C PRO A 168 -12.91 -42.51 16.16
N THR A 169 -13.50 -41.36 16.49
CA THR A 169 -13.54 -40.84 17.86
C THR A 169 -14.91 -41.10 18.50
N PRO A 170 -14.97 -41.60 19.75
CA PRO A 170 -16.23 -41.88 20.42
C PRO A 170 -16.88 -40.61 20.96
N SER A 171 -18.20 -40.50 20.77
CA SER A 171 -19.06 -39.51 21.43
C SER A 171 -19.08 -39.69 22.94
N PRO A 172 -18.93 -38.61 23.75
CA PRO A 172 -19.36 -38.64 25.15
C PRO A 172 -20.76 -38.03 25.28
N ALA A 173 -21.66 -38.84 25.81
CA ALA A 173 -22.98 -38.44 26.27
C ALA A 173 -22.90 -37.62 27.58
N GLY A 174 -23.74 -36.58 27.66
CA GLY A 174 -24.43 -36.11 28.87
C GLY A 174 -23.63 -35.39 29.97
N LYS A 175 -23.97 -34.11 30.20
CA LYS A 175 -24.42 -33.58 31.52
C LYS A 175 -24.92 -32.14 31.41
N ARG A 176 -26.13 -31.90 31.92
CA ARG A 176 -26.71 -30.58 32.24
C ARG A 176 -26.12 -30.08 33.57
N ALA A 177 -25.80 -28.78 33.66
CA ALA A 177 -26.32 -27.81 34.65
C ALA A 177 -25.33 -26.65 34.92
N GLY A 178 -25.85 -25.42 34.84
CA GLY A 178 -25.50 -24.29 35.72
C GLY A 178 -24.32 -23.38 35.35
N ALA A 179 -24.61 -22.18 34.83
CA ALA A 179 -24.13 -20.88 35.36
C ALA A 179 -24.35 -19.76 34.32
N VAL A 180 -25.12 -18.74 34.71
CA VAL A 180 -25.32 -17.50 33.97
C VAL A 180 -24.03 -16.67 34.05
N GLY A 181 -23.31 -16.52 32.94
CA GLY A 181 -22.20 -15.56 32.84
C GLY A 181 -21.04 -15.96 31.93
N ASN A 182 -21.27 -16.21 30.62
CA ASN A 182 -20.20 -16.20 29.58
C ASN A 182 -20.70 -16.21 28.11
N SER A 183 -21.83 -15.55 27.83
CA SER A 183 -22.59 -15.63 26.57
C SER A 183 -21.80 -15.33 25.27
N LEU A 184 -20.76 -14.50 25.31
CA LEU A 184 -20.00 -14.08 24.11
C LEU A 184 -18.84 -15.02 23.72
N ARG A 185 -18.17 -15.63 24.71
CA ARG A 185 -17.03 -16.54 24.48
C ARG A 185 -17.49 -17.95 24.12
N GLU A 186 -18.63 -18.37 24.64
CA GLU A 186 -19.33 -19.58 24.20
C GLU A 186 -20.02 -19.38 22.86
N GLY A 187 -20.63 -18.21 22.62
CA GLY A 187 -21.18 -17.85 21.31
C GLY A 187 -20.15 -17.89 20.18
N THR A 188 -18.94 -17.37 20.41
CA THR A 188 -17.85 -17.39 19.42
C THR A 188 -17.24 -18.77 19.20
N LYS A 189 -17.12 -19.61 20.24
CA LYS A 189 -16.69 -21.01 20.09
C LYS A 189 -17.73 -21.85 19.36
N ASN A 190 -19.02 -21.64 19.65
CA ASN A 190 -20.12 -22.29 18.94
C ASN A 190 -20.19 -21.83 17.49
N LEU A 191 -19.93 -20.54 17.20
CA LEU A 191 -19.86 -20.00 15.85
C LEU A 191 -18.66 -20.57 15.06
N CYS A 192 -17.49 -20.73 15.69
CA CYS A 192 -16.36 -21.42 15.06
C CYS A 192 -16.66 -22.91 14.82
N GLY A 193 -17.29 -23.61 15.77
CA GLY A 193 -17.76 -24.98 15.53
C GLY A 193 -18.77 -25.08 14.40
N LEU A 194 -19.57 -24.03 14.20
CA LEU A 194 -20.53 -23.91 13.11
C LEU A 194 -19.86 -23.72 11.75
N CYS A 195 -18.92 -22.77 11.64
CA CYS A 195 -18.21 -22.41 10.40
C CYS A 195 -17.16 -23.45 9.95
N PHE A 196 -16.82 -24.43 10.79
CA PHE A 196 -15.93 -25.54 10.45
C PHE A 196 -16.63 -26.90 10.46
N SER A 197 -17.97 -26.92 10.43
CA SER A 197 -18.72 -28.15 10.25
C SER A 197 -18.65 -28.61 8.78
N PRO A 198 -18.63 -29.92 8.49
CA PRO A 198 -18.72 -30.44 7.12
C PRO A 198 -19.92 -29.86 6.36
N VAL A 199 -21.07 -29.76 7.04
CA VAL A 199 -22.31 -29.15 6.52
C VAL A 199 -22.12 -27.69 6.09
N PHE A 200 -21.34 -26.90 6.83
CA PHE A 200 -21.03 -25.52 6.44
C PHE A 200 -20.12 -25.50 5.21
N ALA A 201 -19.09 -26.34 5.17
CA ALA A 201 -18.16 -26.42 4.05
C ALA A 201 -18.88 -26.87 2.77
N GLN A 202 -19.75 -27.88 2.87
CA GLN A 202 -20.61 -28.36 1.80
C GLN A 202 -21.54 -27.26 1.27
N ALA A 203 -22.32 -26.61 2.15
CA ALA A 203 -23.20 -25.50 1.75
C ALA A 203 -22.41 -24.33 1.16
N PHE A 204 -21.21 -24.04 1.67
CA PHE A 204 -20.35 -23.00 1.13
C PHE A 204 -19.83 -23.36 -0.27
N ILE A 205 -19.28 -24.57 -0.46
CA ILE A 205 -18.64 -25.01 -1.71
C ILE A 205 -19.67 -25.18 -2.83
N LEU A 206 -20.80 -25.86 -2.57
CA LEU A 206 -21.86 -26.02 -3.56
C LEU A 206 -22.41 -24.67 -4.02
N THR A 207 -22.71 -23.78 -3.08
CA THR A 207 -23.16 -22.43 -3.44
C THR A 207 -22.06 -21.65 -4.15
N PHE A 208 -20.79 -21.78 -3.75
CA PHE A 208 -19.69 -21.03 -4.38
C PHE A 208 -19.44 -21.45 -5.82
N LEU A 209 -19.42 -22.76 -6.07
CA LEU A 209 -19.18 -23.33 -7.39
C LEU A 209 -20.40 -23.14 -8.29
N GLY A 210 -21.62 -23.30 -7.75
CA GLY A 210 -22.86 -23.08 -8.49
C GLY A 210 -23.02 -21.63 -8.96
N GLU A 211 -22.53 -20.67 -8.19
CA GLU A 211 -22.60 -19.23 -8.51
C GLU A 211 -21.40 -18.72 -9.31
N TRP A 212 -20.38 -19.57 -9.52
CA TRP A 212 -19.16 -19.13 -10.20
C TRP A 212 -19.41 -18.99 -11.71
N GLY A 213 -19.39 -17.74 -12.17
CA GLY A 213 -19.62 -17.37 -13.55
C GLY A 213 -21.09 -17.17 -13.92
N ASP A 214 -22.00 -17.15 -12.94
CA ASP A 214 -23.44 -17.02 -13.20
C ASP A 214 -23.88 -15.58 -13.51
N ARG A 215 -25.11 -15.45 -14.01
CA ARG A 215 -25.82 -14.22 -14.40
C ARG A 215 -25.72 -13.13 -13.33
N SER A 216 -25.92 -13.48 -12.06
CA SER A 216 -25.88 -12.53 -10.93
C SER A 216 -24.48 -11.94 -10.71
N GLN A 217 -23.43 -12.75 -10.85
CA GLN A 217 -22.03 -12.32 -10.79
C GLN A 217 -21.70 -11.36 -11.93
N ILE A 218 -22.08 -11.70 -13.17
CA ILE A 218 -21.79 -10.86 -14.33
C ILE A 218 -22.56 -9.53 -14.25
N ALA A 219 -23.81 -9.55 -13.80
CA ALA A 219 -24.60 -8.35 -13.56
C ALA A 219 -23.96 -7.45 -12.49
N THR A 220 -23.44 -8.04 -11.41
CA THR A 220 -22.72 -7.31 -10.35
C THR A 220 -21.44 -6.67 -10.87
N ILE A 221 -20.67 -7.36 -11.72
CA ILE A 221 -19.48 -6.79 -12.38
C ILE A 221 -19.87 -5.59 -13.24
N ALA A 222 -20.92 -5.71 -14.05
CA ALA A 222 -21.40 -4.64 -14.92
C ALA A 222 -21.91 -3.42 -14.12
N LEU A 223 -22.67 -3.65 -13.06
CA LEU A 223 -23.17 -2.60 -12.15
C LEU A 223 -22.01 -1.90 -11.43
N ALA A 224 -21.06 -2.65 -10.87
CA ALA A 224 -19.90 -2.08 -10.19
C ALA A 224 -18.97 -1.31 -11.14
N ALA A 225 -18.95 -1.67 -12.43
CA ALA A 225 -18.21 -0.93 -13.44
C ALA A 225 -18.86 0.42 -13.81
N ALA A 226 -20.18 0.54 -13.66
CA ALA A 226 -20.93 1.75 -14.02
C ALA A 226 -21.24 2.67 -12.83
N HIS A 227 -21.40 2.11 -11.63
CA HIS A 227 -21.90 2.80 -10.43
C HIS A 227 -20.91 2.81 -9.26
N ASN A 228 -21.31 3.44 -8.16
CA ASN A 228 -20.55 3.37 -6.91
C ASN A 228 -20.47 1.92 -6.39
N VAL A 229 -19.26 1.37 -6.43
CA VAL A 229 -18.97 -0.03 -6.07
C VAL A 229 -19.39 -0.38 -4.64
N THR A 230 -19.26 0.57 -3.70
CA THR A 230 -19.64 0.31 -2.29
C THR A 230 -21.14 0.13 -2.17
N LEU A 231 -21.94 0.95 -2.86
CA LEU A 231 -23.40 0.80 -2.88
C LEU A 231 -23.84 -0.45 -3.62
N VAL A 232 -23.18 -0.80 -4.73
CA VAL A 232 -23.44 -2.04 -5.46
C VAL A 232 -23.13 -3.25 -4.57
N CYS A 233 -21.98 -3.30 -3.90
CA CYS A 233 -21.66 -4.37 -2.94
C CYS A 233 -22.73 -4.52 -1.87
N ILE A 234 -23.18 -3.42 -1.27
CA ILE A 234 -24.18 -3.46 -0.19
C ILE A 234 -25.53 -3.94 -0.71
N GLY A 235 -25.98 -3.43 -1.87
CA GLY A 235 -27.25 -3.83 -2.48
C GLY A 235 -27.22 -5.29 -2.91
N THR A 236 -26.12 -5.75 -3.51
CA THR A 236 -25.92 -7.15 -3.89
C THR A 236 -25.94 -8.09 -2.68
N ILE A 237 -25.17 -7.78 -1.63
CA ILE A 237 -25.13 -8.59 -0.39
C ILE A 237 -26.51 -8.61 0.29
N ALA A 238 -27.22 -7.48 0.33
CA ALA A 238 -28.57 -7.42 0.88
C ALA A 238 -29.58 -8.27 0.05
N GLY A 239 -29.44 -8.27 -1.27
CA GLY A 239 -30.24 -9.10 -2.17
C GLY A 239 -30.01 -10.59 -1.90
N HIS A 240 -28.76 -11.04 -1.86
CA HIS A 240 -28.46 -12.45 -1.54
C HIS A 240 -28.91 -12.83 -0.14
N ALA A 241 -28.73 -11.96 0.87
CA ALA A 241 -29.25 -12.21 2.22
C ALA A 241 -30.77 -12.48 2.20
N CYS A 242 -31.53 -11.71 1.41
CA CYS A 242 -32.96 -11.88 1.24
C CYS A 242 -33.29 -13.23 0.57
N CYS A 243 -32.65 -13.53 -0.56
CA CYS A 243 -32.86 -14.78 -1.31
C CYS A 243 -32.51 -16.01 -0.48
N THR A 244 -31.34 -16.02 0.17
CA THR A 244 -30.91 -17.14 1.02
C THR A 244 -31.83 -17.30 2.23
N SER A 245 -32.26 -16.21 2.87
CA SER A 245 -33.21 -16.28 3.99
C SER A 245 -34.54 -16.92 3.54
N MET A 246 -35.02 -16.53 2.37
CA MET A 246 -36.25 -17.05 1.80
C MET A 246 -36.12 -18.54 1.44
N ALA A 247 -35.03 -18.97 0.81
CA ALA A 247 -34.76 -20.38 0.51
C ALA A 247 -34.73 -21.25 1.79
N VAL A 248 -34.01 -20.79 2.81
CA VAL A 248 -33.80 -21.54 4.05
C VAL A 248 -35.06 -21.60 4.93
N VAL A 249 -35.82 -20.51 5.00
CA VAL A 249 -37.03 -20.43 5.84
C VAL A 249 -38.20 -21.13 5.16
N ALA A 250 -38.37 -20.93 3.85
CA ALA A 250 -39.55 -21.40 3.15
C ALA A 250 -39.43 -22.86 2.66
N GLY A 251 -38.20 -23.39 2.50
CA GLY A 251 -37.97 -24.81 2.16
C GLY A 251 -38.82 -25.31 0.99
N SER A 252 -39.29 -26.57 1.07
CA SER A 252 -40.12 -27.19 0.02
C SER A 252 -41.43 -26.48 -0.29
N TRP A 253 -41.93 -25.64 0.60
CA TRP A 253 -43.21 -24.96 0.43
C TRP A 253 -43.17 -23.93 -0.70
N LEU A 254 -42.05 -23.23 -0.86
CA LEU A 254 -41.93 -22.15 -1.83
C LEU A 254 -41.66 -22.64 -3.26
N ALA A 255 -40.89 -23.71 -3.41
CA ALA A 255 -40.58 -24.31 -4.70
C ALA A 255 -41.81 -24.87 -5.43
N THR A 256 -42.86 -25.26 -4.69
CA THR A 256 -44.12 -25.76 -5.30
C THR A 256 -45.06 -24.65 -5.77
N LYS A 257 -44.79 -23.38 -5.42
CA LYS A 257 -45.68 -22.25 -5.70
C LYS A 257 -45.08 -21.19 -6.62
N ILE A 258 -43.75 -21.13 -6.74
CA ILE A 258 -43.06 -20.22 -7.65
C ILE A 258 -42.89 -20.91 -9.01
N SER A 259 -43.41 -20.29 -10.06
CA SER A 259 -43.18 -20.73 -11.43
C SER A 259 -41.86 -20.15 -11.94
N VAL A 260 -40.84 -20.99 -12.16
CA VAL A 260 -39.53 -20.59 -12.71
C VAL A 260 -39.70 -19.75 -13.98
N LYS A 261 -40.61 -20.17 -14.86
CA LYS A 261 -40.98 -19.43 -16.07
C LYS A 261 -41.31 -17.96 -15.82
N HIS A 262 -42.17 -17.67 -14.84
CA HIS A 262 -42.59 -16.29 -14.57
C HIS A 262 -41.47 -15.48 -13.93
N VAL A 263 -40.63 -16.11 -13.11
CA VAL A 263 -39.45 -15.49 -12.52
C VAL A 263 -38.40 -15.16 -13.58
N THR A 264 -38.07 -16.12 -14.45
CA THR A 264 -37.14 -15.96 -15.57
C THR A 264 -37.61 -14.87 -16.54
N LEU A 265 -38.91 -14.83 -16.88
CA LEU A 265 -39.49 -13.76 -17.71
C LEU A 265 -39.52 -12.39 -17.00
N GLY A 266 -39.71 -12.36 -15.68
CA GLY A 266 -39.58 -11.15 -14.86
C GLY A 266 -38.15 -10.61 -14.88
N GLY A 267 -37.15 -11.49 -14.72
CA GLY A 267 -35.74 -11.16 -14.86
C GLY A 267 -35.37 -10.67 -16.25
N ALA A 268 -35.83 -11.36 -17.29
CA ALA A 268 -35.60 -10.95 -18.65
C ALA A 268 -36.11 -9.51 -18.92
N THR A 269 -37.29 -9.17 -18.38
CA THR A 269 -37.86 -7.82 -18.47
C THR A 269 -36.97 -6.79 -17.79
N LEU A 270 -36.48 -7.08 -16.58
CA LEU A 270 -35.59 -6.18 -15.83
C LEU A 270 -34.24 -5.97 -16.54
N PHE A 271 -33.65 -7.04 -17.07
CA PHE A 271 -32.43 -6.99 -17.88
C PHE A 271 -32.62 -6.11 -19.13
N LEU A 272 -33.74 -6.22 -19.83
CA LEU A 272 -34.05 -5.41 -21.01
C LEU A 272 -34.29 -3.93 -20.65
N VAL A 273 -34.92 -3.65 -19.50
CA VAL A 273 -35.08 -2.27 -18.99
C VAL A 273 -33.71 -1.66 -18.68
N PHE A 274 -32.82 -2.38 -17.98
CA PHE A 274 -31.46 -1.91 -17.72
C PHE A 274 -30.68 -1.69 -19.02
N ALA A 275 -30.77 -2.61 -19.97
CA ALA A 275 -30.14 -2.45 -21.29
C ALA A 275 -30.56 -1.13 -21.96
N GLY A 276 -31.86 -0.80 -21.93
CA GLY A 276 -32.39 0.46 -22.45
C GLY A 276 -31.89 1.69 -21.69
N VAL A 277 -31.87 1.63 -20.34
CA VAL A 277 -31.39 2.72 -19.49
C VAL A 277 -29.90 3.02 -19.74
N TYR A 278 -29.05 2.00 -19.75
CA TYR A 278 -27.61 2.17 -20.00
C TYR A 278 -27.30 2.57 -21.44
N ALA A 279 -28.06 2.08 -22.42
CA ALA A 279 -27.92 2.52 -23.81
C ALA A 279 -28.27 4.01 -23.97
N PHE A 280 -29.33 4.47 -23.30
CA PHE A 280 -29.72 5.87 -23.28
C PHE A 280 -28.68 6.75 -22.56
N GLU A 281 -28.14 6.29 -21.44
CA GLU A 281 -27.09 7.00 -20.70
C GLU A 281 -25.78 7.10 -21.52
N ALA A 282 -25.39 6.01 -22.19
CA ALA A 282 -24.25 6.01 -23.11
C ALA A 282 -24.44 6.98 -24.28
N ALA A 283 -25.66 7.05 -24.84
CA ALA A 283 -26.00 7.94 -25.95
C ALA A 283 -26.07 9.42 -25.53
N THR A 284 -26.61 9.73 -24.36
CA THR A 284 -26.78 11.10 -23.86
C THR A 284 -25.49 11.69 -23.28
N HIS A 285 -24.62 10.88 -22.68
CA HIS A 285 -23.32 11.34 -22.15
C HIS A 285 -22.15 11.18 -23.15
N GLY A 286 -22.36 10.52 -24.30
CA GLY A 286 -21.37 10.42 -25.38
C GLY A 286 -21.22 11.70 -26.25
N GLY A 287 -22.19 12.61 -26.23
CA GLY A 287 -22.19 13.83 -27.06
C GLY A 287 -21.81 15.14 -26.35
N GLY A 288 -21.67 15.15 -25.02
CA GLY A 288 -21.61 16.38 -24.22
C GLY A 288 -20.24 17.08 -24.10
N SER A 289 -19.16 16.45 -24.58
CA SER A 289 -17.80 16.97 -24.39
C SER A 289 -17.51 18.28 -25.14
N HIS A 290 -18.29 18.61 -26.19
CA HIS A 290 -18.11 19.85 -26.96
C HIS A 290 -18.95 21.03 -26.44
N GLU A 291 -20.15 20.79 -25.88
CA GLU A 291 -21.01 21.86 -25.35
C GLU A 291 -20.69 22.22 -23.90
N GLN A 292 -20.29 21.26 -23.06
CA GLN A 292 -19.87 21.52 -21.68
C GLN A 292 -18.60 22.38 -21.64
N CYS A 293 -17.63 22.07 -22.51
CA CYS A 293 -16.40 22.85 -22.68
C CYS A 293 -16.70 24.26 -23.22
N ARG A 294 -17.68 24.41 -24.12
CA ARG A 294 -18.13 25.72 -24.63
C ARG A 294 -18.82 26.55 -23.56
N ARG A 295 -19.72 25.95 -22.76
CA ARG A 295 -20.42 26.65 -21.66
C ARG A 295 -19.48 27.04 -20.53
N GLU A 296 -18.50 26.21 -20.17
CA GLU A 296 -17.47 26.57 -19.18
C GLU A 296 -16.55 27.69 -19.69
N HIS A 297 -16.18 27.66 -20.97
CA HIS A 297 -15.35 28.71 -21.59
C HIS A 297 -16.11 30.04 -21.77
N GLU A 298 -17.43 30.00 -21.91
CA GLU A 298 -18.31 31.18 -21.96
C GLU A 298 -18.56 31.75 -20.54
N LYS A 299 -18.67 30.89 -19.53
CA LYS A 299 -18.77 31.25 -18.11
C LYS A 299 -17.46 31.85 -17.56
N ASP A 300 -16.30 31.28 -17.93
CA ASP A 300 -14.98 31.82 -17.56
C ASP A 300 -14.67 33.17 -18.23
N LYS A 301 -15.27 33.44 -19.40
CA LYS A 301 -15.23 34.76 -20.05
C LYS A 301 -16.12 35.80 -19.38
N LEU A 302 -17.28 35.40 -18.86
CA LEU A 302 -18.21 36.27 -18.15
C LEU A 302 -17.75 36.59 -16.71
N ASP A 303 -17.10 35.63 -16.03
CA ASP A 303 -16.62 35.77 -14.64
C ASP A 303 -15.20 36.39 -14.53
N GLY A 304 -14.60 36.83 -15.64
CA GLY A 304 -13.32 37.54 -15.65
C GLY A 304 -12.11 36.73 -15.15
N ARG A 305 -12.19 35.38 -15.13
CA ARG A 305 -11.13 34.48 -14.65
C ARG A 305 -10.17 33.97 -15.73
N ALA A 306 -10.15 34.60 -16.90
CA ALA A 306 -9.15 34.30 -17.92
C ALA A 306 -7.85 35.10 -17.66
N ARG A 307 -6.93 34.54 -16.86
CA ARG A 307 -5.50 34.87 -17.00
C ARG A 307 -4.66 33.60 -16.98
N TYR A 308 -3.70 33.59 -17.90
CA TYR A 308 -2.65 32.60 -18.16
C TYR A 308 -3.04 31.44 -19.07
N ALA A 309 -3.24 31.74 -20.35
CA ALA A 309 -2.77 30.87 -21.42
C ALA A 309 -1.38 31.35 -21.85
N VAL A 310 -0.40 30.45 -21.79
CA VAL A 310 0.98 30.66 -22.22
C VAL A 310 1.01 30.70 -23.75
N GLU A 311 1.41 31.83 -24.33
CA GLU A 311 1.80 31.92 -25.74
C GLU A 311 3.17 31.24 -25.96
N PRO A 312 3.41 30.63 -27.13
CA PRO A 312 4.66 29.94 -27.43
C PRO A 312 5.75 30.98 -27.76
N GLN A 313 6.76 31.12 -26.89
CA GLN A 313 7.92 31.95 -27.23
C GLN A 313 8.84 31.24 -28.22
N VAL A 314 8.84 31.79 -29.43
CA VAL A 314 9.95 31.74 -30.38
C VAL A 314 11.02 32.75 -29.95
N VAL A 315 12.27 32.33 -30.12
CA VAL A 315 13.54 32.99 -29.76
C VAL A 315 13.67 34.42 -30.31
N GLY A 316 14.18 35.36 -29.50
CA GLY A 316 14.87 36.55 -30.01
C GLY A 316 14.85 37.82 -29.13
N GLY A 317 16.00 38.14 -28.51
CA GLY A 317 16.63 39.46 -28.62
C GLY A 317 16.07 40.70 -27.89
N LEU A 318 16.94 41.26 -27.04
CA LEU A 318 17.08 42.68 -26.65
C LEU A 318 16.06 43.34 -25.69
N HIS A 319 16.56 43.55 -24.46
CA HIS A 319 16.12 44.59 -23.54
C HIS A 319 16.33 46.01 -24.11
N ARG A 320 15.28 46.84 -24.09
CA ARG A 320 15.39 48.27 -23.73
C ARG A 320 14.14 48.77 -23.00
N ASN A 321 14.41 49.46 -21.89
CA ASN A 321 13.47 50.19 -21.05
C ASN A 321 12.75 51.32 -21.80
N ALA A 322 11.45 51.50 -21.55
CA ALA A 322 10.83 52.83 -21.62
C ALA A 322 9.54 52.89 -20.78
N VAL A 323 9.59 53.77 -19.78
CA VAL A 323 8.50 54.23 -18.92
C VAL A 323 7.65 55.24 -19.69
N ARG A 324 6.30 55.12 -19.68
CA ARG A 324 5.38 56.24 -19.35
C ARG A 324 3.88 55.86 -19.36
N ALA A 325 3.20 56.46 -18.41
CA ALA A 325 1.77 56.51 -18.15
C ALA A 325 1.02 57.44 -19.16
N PRO A 326 -0.34 57.48 -19.13
CA PRO A 326 -1.24 57.69 -20.29
C PRO A 326 -1.86 59.13 -20.27
N PRO A 327 -3.10 59.39 -20.77
CA PRO A 327 -3.87 58.91 -21.94
C PRO A 327 -4.29 60.09 -22.86
N ARG A 328 -4.81 59.84 -24.08
CA ARG A 328 -5.83 60.72 -24.71
C ARG A 328 -6.59 60.00 -25.84
N ARG A 329 -7.93 60.07 -25.76
CA ARG A 329 -8.92 59.71 -26.80
C ARG A 329 -8.77 60.61 -28.02
N VAL A 330 -8.93 60.08 -29.24
CA VAL A 330 -9.79 60.63 -30.32
C VAL A 330 -10.16 59.50 -31.30
N LYS A 331 -11.35 59.63 -31.90
CA LYS A 331 -12.09 58.73 -32.80
C LYS A 331 -11.46 58.53 -34.19
N ALA A 332 -11.82 57.37 -34.75
CA ALA A 332 -12.06 56.97 -36.14
C ALA A 332 -11.68 57.90 -37.30
N GLU A 333 -10.99 57.33 -38.30
CA GLU A 333 -11.37 57.43 -39.70
C GLU A 333 -10.75 56.29 -40.54
N SER A 334 -11.45 55.97 -41.63
CA SER A 334 -11.30 54.89 -42.61
C SER A 334 -9.93 54.82 -43.28
N TRP A 335 -9.59 53.72 -43.97
CA TRP A 335 -9.11 53.66 -45.37
C TRP A 335 -9.01 52.20 -45.84
N ALA A 336 -9.23 52.02 -47.13
CA ALA A 336 -9.69 50.82 -47.82
C ALA A 336 -8.62 49.76 -48.12
N LEU A 337 -9.09 48.51 -48.26
CA LEU A 337 -8.43 47.38 -48.93
C LEU A 337 -8.56 47.51 -50.46
N PRO A 338 -7.61 46.98 -51.26
CA PRO A 338 -7.90 46.48 -52.59
C PRO A 338 -8.03 44.94 -52.60
N ARG A 339 -9.08 44.48 -53.27
CA ARG A 339 -9.34 43.08 -53.63
C ARG A 339 -8.43 42.65 -54.79
N TYR A 340 -7.97 41.40 -54.76
CA TYR A 340 -7.83 40.60 -55.98
C TYR A 340 -8.21 39.14 -55.70
N ARG A 341 -9.06 38.61 -56.56
CA ARG A 341 -9.61 37.24 -56.66
C ARG A 341 -9.31 36.78 -58.11
N PRO A 342 -9.61 35.55 -58.51
CA PRO A 342 -9.19 34.24 -58.00
C PRO A 342 -8.54 33.43 -59.15
N ASP A 343 -8.10 32.19 -58.93
CA ASP A 343 -8.18 31.21 -60.01
C ASP A 343 -8.41 29.78 -59.51
N VAL A 344 -9.18 29.05 -60.31
CA VAL A 344 -9.94 27.84 -59.98
C VAL A 344 -9.22 26.59 -60.48
N ARG A 345 -9.32 25.46 -59.76
CA ARG A 345 -9.64 24.16 -60.38
C ARG A 345 -10.14 23.12 -59.37
N LEU A 346 -11.35 22.64 -59.63
CA LEU A 346 -12.01 21.48 -59.04
C LEU A 346 -11.48 20.18 -59.68
N GLY A 347 -11.34 19.14 -58.87
CA GLY A 347 -11.21 17.75 -59.29
C GLY A 347 -11.73 16.85 -58.17
N GLU A 348 -12.91 16.26 -58.37
CA GLU A 348 -13.50 15.24 -57.50
C GLU A 348 -12.68 13.95 -57.55
N PHE A 349 -12.52 13.24 -56.42
CA PHE A 349 -12.80 11.81 -56.33
C PHE A 349 -12.85 11.34 -54.85
N ARG A 350 -13.76 10.39 -54.63
CA ARG A 350 -14.24 9.81 -53.36
C ARG A 350 -13.19 8.99 -52.61
N GLY A 351 -13.33 8.93 -51.28
CA GLY A 351 -13.05 7.71 -50.50
C GLY A 351 -12.09 7.83 -49.31
N ALA A 352 -12.48 7.17 -48.21
CA ALA A 352 -11.71 6.85 -46.99
C ALA A 352 -11.59 7.93 -45.90
N ALA A 353 -12.54 7.86 -44.96
CA ALA A 353 -12.39 8.37 -43.61
C ALA A 353 -11.27 7.61 -42.87
N CYS A 354 -10.28 8.34 -42.35
CA CYS A 354 -9.36 7.84 -41.33
C CYS A 354 -9.05 8.99 -40.36
N CYS A 355 -9.87 9.13 -39.31
CA CYS A 355 -9.63 10.09 -38.23
C CYS A 355 -8.49 9.57 -37.34
N LYS A 356 -7.35 10.28 -37.37
CA LYS A 356 -6.30 10.20 -36.34
C LYS A 356 -6.84 10.77 -35.03
N PHE A 357 -7.04 9.93 -34.02
CA PHE A 357 -7.27 10.38 -32.65
C PHE A 357 -5.94 10.69 -31.96
N ARG A 358 -5.74 11.95 -31.58
CA ARG A 358 -4.66 12.41 -30.69
C ARG A 358 -5.35 13.15 -29.55
N THR A 359 -5.57 12.48 -28.41
CA THR A 359 -6.22 13.08 -27.24
C THR A 359 -5.20 13.45 -26.17
N CYS A 360 -5.03 14.76 -25.98
CA CYS A 360 -4.54 15.34 -24.74
C CYS A 360 -5.69 15.27 -23.71
N VAL A 361 -5.43 14.67 -22.55
CA VAL A 361 -6.36 14.69 -21.40
C VAL A 361 -5.69 15.45 -20.27
N THR A 362 -6.17 16.67 -20.01
CA THR A 362 -5.88 17.42 -18.78
C THR A 362 -6.87 16.99 -17.70
N TRP A 363 -6.36 16.48 -16.57
CA TRP A 363 -7.17 16.09 -15.42
C TRP A 363 -7.37 17.29 -14.48
N ARG A 364 -8.64 17.63 -14.20
CA ARG A 364 -9.04 18.53 -13.11
C ARG A 364 -9.51 17.66 -11.95
N VAL A 365 -8.87 17.77 -10.79
CA VAL A 365 -9.34 17.15 -9.53
C VAL A 365 -9.83 18.26 -8.61
N THR A 366 -11.10 18.20 -8.24
CA THR A 366 -11.75 19.05 -7.23
C THR A 366 -11.31 18.58 -5.85
N ALA A 367 -10.57 19.43 -5.12
CA ALA A 367 -10.28 19.24 -3.71
C ALA A 367 -11.43 19.82 -2.87
N VAL A 368 -12.09 18.96 -2.08
CA VAL A 368 -13.04 19.37 -1.05
C VAL A 368 -12.25 19.88 0.16
N TRP A 369 -12.35 21.18 0.44
CA TRP A 369 -11.80 21.80 1.66
C TRP A 369 -12.81 21.68 2.79
N SER A 370 -12.44 20.99 3.88
CA SER A 370 -13.08 21.16 5.18
C SER A 370 -12.40 22.33 5.91
N LYS A 371 -13.19 23.33 6.30
CA LYS A 371 -12.78 24.47 7.13
C LYS A 371 -12.98 24.12 8.61
N GLU A 372 -11.93 24.21 9.40
CA GLU A 372 -11.90 24.56 10.85
C GLU A 372 -10.46 24.30 11.34
N SER A 373 -9.76 25.11 12.13
CA SER A 373 -9.97 26.43 12.73
C SER A 373 -8.56 26.96 13.08
N ALA A 374 -8.22 28.17 12.61
CA ALA A 374 -6.90 28.78 12.83
C ALA A 374 -6.95 29.75 14.03
N LEU A 375 -6.09 29.52 15.02
CA LEU A 375 -5.79 30.49 16.09
C LEU A 375 -4.70 31.47 15.61
N PRO A 376 -4.79 32.78 15.93
CA PRO A 376 -3.88 33.77 15.38
C PRO A 376 -2.60 33.89 16.22
N LEU A 377 -1.44 33.74 15.56
CA LEU A 377 -0.14 34.15 16.09
C LEU A 377 0.20 35.54 15.55
N SER A 378 0.25 36.51 16.46
CA SER A 378 0.70 37.88 16.25
C SER A 378 2.21 37.93 16.00
N ARG A 379 2.60 38.62 14.91
CA ARG A 379 3.99 39.03 14.64
C ARG A 379 4.23 40.41 15.26
N PRO A 380 5.41 40.69 15.85
CA PRO A 380 5.86 42.06 16.05
C PRO A 380 6.75 42.51 14.89
N ASP A 381 6.48 43.73 14.45
CA ASP A 381 7.24 44.50 13.47
C ASP A 381 8.61 44.90 13.99
N VAL A 382 9.58 44.92 13.08
CA VAL A 382 10.91 45.50 13.27
C VAL A 382 10.91 46.90 12.66
N THR A 383 11.07 47.93 13.48
CA THR A 383 11.51 49.25 13.04
C THR A 383 12.61 49.81 13.94
N THR A 384 13.54 50.46 13.25
CA THR A 384 14.83 51.03 13.59
C THR A 384 14.77 52.19 14.59
N ALA A 385 15.73 52.27 15.52
CA ALA A 385 16.29 53.55 15.99
C ALA A 385 17.64 53.34 16.72
N GLN A 386 18.63 54.11 16.29
CA GLN A 386 19.97 54.27 16.87
C GLN A 386 19.94 55.08 18.18
N ALA A 387 20.80 54.78 19.16
CA ALA A 387 21.61 55.79 19.88
C ALA A 387 22.57 55.19 20.93
N ARG A 388 23.85 55.60 20.80
CA ARG A 388 24.96 55.70 21.76
C ARG A 388 24.63 55.83 23.27
N MET A 389 25.40 55.18 24.15
CA MET A 389 26.42 55.75 25.08
C MET A 389 26.79 54.76 26.21
N GLN A 390 28.08 54.73 26.59
CA GLN A 390 28.65 54.06 27.79
C GLN A 390 28.51 54.95 29.07
N PRO A 391 29.21 54.71 30.21
CA PRO A 391 28.78 53.96 31.40
C PRO A 391 28.80 54.80 32.71
N SER A 392 28.21 54.30 33.82
CA SER A 392 28.46 54.76 35.21
C SER A 392 27.82 53.75 36.20
N ALA A 393 28.59 53.06 37.05
CA ALA A 393 29.15 53.44 38.36
C ALA A 393 28.12 53.46 39.53
N LEU A 394 28.16 52.39 40.34
CA LEU A 394 28.08 52.26 41.83
C LEU A 394 27.09 53.13 42.67
N PRO A 395 26.52 52.59 43.76
CA PRO A 395 27.25 52.56 45.04
C PRO A 395 27.06 51.31 45.93
N SER A 396 28.05 51.17 46.81
CA SER A 396 28.29 50.18 47.86
C SER A 396 27.70 50.56 49.22
N SER A 397 27.47 49.55 50.09
CA SER A 397 27.69 49.48 51.56
C SER A 397 26.69 48.47 52.19
N HIS A 398 26.93 47.67 53.24
CA HIS A 398 27.87 47.63 54.35
C HIS A 398 28.16 46.18 54.82
N LEU A 399 29.30 45.99 55.49
CA LEU A 399 29.83 44.76 56.11
C LEU A 399 29.15 44.37 57.44
N ALA A 400 29.21 43.08 57.81
CA ALA A 400 29.63 42.65 59.15
C ALA A 400 30.17 41.19 59.17
N SER A 401 31.20 40.99 59.99
CA SER A 401 32.16 39.88 60.10
C SER A 401 31.74 38.73 61.02
N SER A 402 32.29 37.51 60.84
CA SER A 402 33.26 36.92 61.79
C SER A 402 33.64 35.44 61.53
N SER A 403 34.94 35.17 61.76
CA SER A 403 35.60 33.93 62.23
C SER A 403 35.67 32.66 61.36
N HIS A 404 36.91 32.31 60.99
CA HIS A 404 37.42 30.94 60.79
C HIS A 404 37.84 30.34 62.16
N PRO A 405 37.79 29.01 62.38
CA PRO A 405 38.90 28.14 61.96
C PRO A 405 38.56 26.67 61.56
N THR A 406 39.45 26.12 60.70
CA THR A 406 39.99 24.74 60.64
C THR A 406 39.11 23.49 60.36
N ASN A 407 39.58 22.75 59.34
CA ASN A 407 39.62 21.28 59.16
C ASN A 407 38.31 20.48 59.15
N THR A 408 37.87 20.06 57.95
CA THR A 408 37.96 18.63 57.56
C THR A 408 37.76 18.47 56.05
N LEU A 409 38.63 17.65 55.45
CA LEU A 409 38.64 17.24 54.05
C LEU A 409 37.42 16.37 53.73
N ALA A 410 36.63 16.76 52.73
CA ALA A 410 35.78 15.85 51.96
C ALA A 410 35.96 16.18 50.47
N THR A 411 37.02 15.62 49.90
CA THR A 411 37.31 15.66 48.47
C THR A 411 36.22 14.92 47.69
N TRP A 412 35.40 15.66 46.94
CA TRP A 412 34.73 15.13 45.75
C TRP A 412 35.74 15.18 44.60
N PRO A 413 36.19 14.04 44.03
CA PRO A 413 37.12 14.09 42.92
C PRO A 413 36.34 14.36 41.63
N PHE A 414 36.62 15.53 41.07
CA PHE A 414 37.01 15.73 39.67
C PHE A 414 36.33 14.84 38.61
N VAL A 415 35.52 15.51 37.79
CA VAL A 415 35.19 15.12 36.42
C VAL A 415 36.50 14.82 35.67
N ARG A 416 36.81 13.53 35.49
CA ARG A 416 37.80 13.08 34.51
C ARG A 416 37.18 13.21 33.11
N PRO A 417 37.87 13.78 32.12
CA PRO A 417 37.49 13.57 30.74
C PRO A 417 37.67 12.07 30.45
N LEU A 418 36.59 11.39 30.03
CA LEU A 418 36.62 9.99 29.59
C LEU A 418 37.46 9.90 28.31
N ILE A 419 38.76 9.71 28.51
CA ILE A 419 39.70 9.25 27.50
C ILE A 419 39.28 7.83 27.11
N ASN A 420 38.82 7.70 25.86
CA ASN A 420 38.64 6.52 25.03
C ASN A 420 39.00 5.16 25.67
N MET A 421 38.01 4.51 26.30
CA MET A 421 38.06 3.08 26.60
C MET A 421 37.89 2.32 25.28
N SER A 422 38.94 1.63 24.81
CA SER A 422 38.84 0.76 23.63
C SER A 422 37.70 -0.23 23.82
N LYS A 423 36.66 -0.14 22.98
CA LYS A 423 35.53 -1.08 22.96
C LYS A 423 36.05 -2.51 22.82
N LYS A 424 35.49 -3.44 23.60
CA LYS A 424 35.93 -4.85 23.65
C LYS A 424 35.68 -5.59 22.33
N TYR A 425 34.58 -5.30 21.66
CA TYR A 425 34.18 -5.93 20.42
C TYR A 425 34.01 -4.89 19.31
N ASP A 426 34.47 -5.22 18.11
CA ASP A 426 34.20 -4.45 16.91
C ASP A 426 32.71 -4.59 16.54
N VAL A 427 32.15 -5.80 16.63
CA VAL A 427 30.76 -6.10 16.26
C VAL A 427 30.03 -6.87 17.36
N VAL A 428 28.82 -6.46 17.70
CA VAL A 428 27.90 -7.26 18.55
C VAL A 428 26.63 -7.57 17.78
N VAL A 429 26.22 -8.84 17.77
CA VAL A 429 25.01 -9.33 17.07
C VAL A 429 23.89 -9.52 18.08
N PHE A 430 22.95 -8.58 18.14
CA PHE A 430 21.78 -8.65 19.01
C PHE A 430 20.60 -9.34 18.30
N GLY A 431 20.07 -10.40 18.92
CA GLY A 431 19.13 -11.31 18.26
C GLY A 431 19.79 -12.53 17.61
N ALA A 432 21.01 -12.88 18.04
CA ALA A 432 21.84 -13.94 17.46
C ALA A 432 21.16 -15.33 17.41
N THR A 433 20.23 -15.62 18.33
CA THR A 433 19.53 -16.91 18.39
C THR A 433 18.44 -17.06 17.31
N GLY A 434 17.98 -15.97 16.70
CA GLY A 434 16.99 -16.00 15.62
C GLY A 434 17.58 -16.51 14.32
N PHE A 435 16.74 -17.01 13.39
CA PHE A 435 17.21 -17.65 12.16
C PHE A 435 18.23 -16.80 11.36
N THR A 436 17.89 -15.54 11.07
CA THR A 436 18.81 -14.61 10.39
C THR A 436 20.05 -14.29 11.24
N GLY A 437 19.90 -14.18 12.56
CA GLY A 437 21.02 -13.99 13.48
C GLY A 437 22.04 -15.14 13.43
N GLN A 438 21.58 -16.38 13.28
CA GLN A 438 22.45 -17.54 13.11
C GLN A 438 23.22 -17.48 11.78
N LEU A 439 22.58 -17.01 10.70
CA LEU A 439 23.25 -16.81 9.41
C LEU A 439 24.31 -15.70 9.49
N VAL A 440 24.06 -14.62 10.23
CA VAL A 440 25.05 -13.57 10.50
C VAL A 440 26.23 -14.14 11.29
N CYS A 441 25.98 -14.95 12.33
CA CYS A 441 27.04 -15.61 13.10
C CYS A 441 27.89 -16.54 12.21
N LYS A 442 27.25 -17.35 11.36
CA LYS A 442 27.96 -18.22 10.40
C LYS A 442 28.82 -17.41 9.43
N TYR A 443 28.29 -16.29 8.92
CA TYR A 443 29.03 -15.44 7.99
C TYR A 443 30.24 -14.78 8.67
N LEU A 444 30.06 -14.18 9.86
CA LEU A 444 31.15 -13.60 10.67
C LEU A 444 32.22 -14.64 11.02
N LEU A 445 31.84 -15.87 11.36
CA LEU A 445 32.77 -16.95 11.64
C LEU A 445 33.65 -17.28 10.42
N SER A 446 33.07 -17.26 9.22
CA SER A 446 33.79 -17.51 7.96
C SER A 446 34.47 -16.27 7.37
N HIS A 447 34.31 -15.09 7.97
CA HIS A 447 34.74 -13.83 7.36
C HIS A 447 36.27 -13.65 7.45
N PRO A 448 36.97 -13.30 6.34
CA PRO A 448 38.44 -13.24 6.32
C PRO A 448 39.08 -12.27 7.32
N GLU A 449 38.41 -11.14 7.61
CA GLU A 449 38.95 -10.14 8.56
C GLU A 449 38.96 -10.58 10.03
N GLN A 450 38.23 -11.64 10.40
CA GLN A 450 38.16 -12.19 11.77
C GLN A 450 38.11 -11.14 12.90
N ARG A 451 37.31 -10.08 12.74
CA ARG A 451 37.19 -9.00 13.73
C ARG A 451 36.65 -9.52 15.08
N PRO A 452 37.06 -8.98 16.24
CA PRO A 452 36.50 -9.36 17.53
C PRO A 452 34.99 -9.12 17.60
N TRP A 453 34.20 -10.14 17.91
CA TRP A 453 32.74 -10.03 17.93
C TRP A 453 32.09 -10.83 19.07
N ALA A 454 30.84 -10.50 19.37
CA ALA A 454 30.03 -11.20 20.38
C ALA A 454 28.59 -11.44 19.92
N VAL A 455 27.98 -12.50 20.47
CA VAL A 455 26.54 -12.77 20.34
C VAL A 455 25.78 -12.20 21.53
N ALA A 456 24.62 -11.61 21.26
CA ALA A 456 23.76 -11.06 22.31
C ALA A 456 22.29 -11.48 22.16
N GLY A 457 21.63 -11.65 23.31
CA GLY A 457 20.21 -12.01 23.39
C GLY A 457 19.73 -12.21 24.82
N ARG A 458 18.41 -12.38 24.99
CA ARG A 458 17.73 -12.40 26.30
C ARG A 458 17.89 -13.67 27.14
N SER A 459 18.60 -14.69 26.63
CA SER A 459 18.64 -16.01 27.27
C SER A 459 20.02 -16.62 27.15
N ALA A 460 20.75 -16.64 28.26
CA ALA A 460 22.08 -17.23 28.36
C ALA A 460 22.10 -18.70 27.90
N SER A 461 21.07 -19.49 28.27
CA SER A 461 20.98 -20.90 27.85
C SER A 461 20.84 -21.07 26.33
N ARG A 462 20.05 -20.22 25.66
CA ARG A 462 19.93 -20.26 24.18
C ARG A 462 21.21 -19.78 23.50
N LEU A 463 21.90 -18.79 24.06
CA LEU A 463 23.19 -18.34 23.55
C LEU A 463 24.28 -19.43 23.71
N ALA A 464 24.28 -20.15 24.84
CA ALA A 464 25.17 -21.29 25.05
C ALA A 464 24.88 -22.43 24.05
N SER A 465 23.61 -22.76 23.85
CA SER A 465 23.19 -23.75 22.84
C SER A 465 23.57 -23.32 21.42
N LEU A 466 23.45 -22.03 21.09
CA LEU A 466 23.89 -21.47 19.81
C LEU A 466 25.41 -21.60 19.62
N LYS A 467 26.19 -21.26 20.67
CA LYS A 467 27.65 -21.38 20.66
C LYS A 467 28.08 -22.82 20.35
N LYS A 468 27.41 -23.79 20.98
CA LYS A 468 27.63 -25.22 20.75
C LYS A 468 27.17 -25.66 19.37
N SER A 469 25.99 -25.25 18.90
CA SER A 469 25.44 -25.71 17.62
C SER A 469 26.20 -25.19 16.41
N LEU A 470 26.75 -23.98 16.49
CA LEU A 470 27.55 -23.37 15.44
C LEU A 470 29.07 -23.58 15.63
N ASN A 471 29.49 -24.32 16.67
CA ASN A 471 30.89 -24.51 17.03
C ASN A 471 31.68 -23.19 17.10
N LEU A 472 31.10 -22.16 17.73
CA LEU A 472 31.75 -20.85 17.84
C LEU A 472 32.96 -20.93 18.78
N PRO A 473 34.12 -20.35 18.42
CA PRO A 473 35.31 -20.40 19.26
C PRO A 473 35.13 -19.61 20.56
N ASP A 474 35.96 -19.91 21.56
CA ASP A 474 35.89 -19.25 22.86
C ASP A 474 36.22 -17.76 22.84
N THR A 475 36.84 -17.30 21.76
CA THR A 475 37.08 -15.88 21.48
C THR A 475 35.79 -15.10 21.21
N VAL A 476 34.69 -15.76 20.81
CA VAL A 476 33.40 -15.11 20.59
C VAL A 476 32.72 -14.84 21.94
N GLY A 477 32.51 -13.55 22.21
CA GLY A 477 31.85 -13.11 23.43
C GLY A 477 30.37 -13.50 23.50
N VAL A 478 29.85 -13.63 24.71
CA VAL A 478 28.42 -13.83 24.97
C VAL A 478 27.93 -12.72 25.89
N ILE A 479 26.88 -12.02 25.49
CA ILE A 479 26.30 -10.91 26.25
C ILE A 479 24.80 -11.16 26.43
N GLU A 480 24.34 -11.16 27.67
CA GLU A 480 22.90 -11.20 27.96
C GLU A 480 22.33 -9.79 27.89
N ALA A 481 21.31 -9.59 27.06
CA ALA A 481 20.65 -8.31 26.90
C ALA A 481 19.16 -8.50 26.56
N GLU A 482 18.32 -7.67 27.14
CA GLU A 482 16.86 -7.75 26.99
C GLU A 482 16.28 -6.35 26.71
N THR A 483 15.42 -6.23 25.71
CA THR A 483 14.85 -4.94 25.29
C THR A 483 13.94 -4.30 26.34
N ALA A 484 13.45 -5.08 27.30
CA ALA A 484 12.66 -4.59 28.44
C ALA A 484 13.53 -3.96 29.55
N LYS A 485 14.86 -4.19 29.56
CA LYS A 485 15.77 -3.75 30.63
C LYS A 485 16.88 -2.86 30.07
N TYR A 486 16.69 -1.54 30.20
CA TYR A 486 17.60 -0.54 29.62
C TYR A 486 19.06 -0.66 30.08
N GLU A 487 19.28 -1.01 31.35
CA GLU A 487 20.62 -1.23 31.91
C GLU A 487 21.40 -2.33 31.17
N THR A 488 20.70 -3.40 30.76
CA THR A 488 21.34 -4.49 29.98
C THR A 488 21.69 -4.05 28.56
N LEU A 489 20.90 -3.14 27.98
CA LEU A 489 21.17 -2.57 26.66
C LEU A 489 22.42 -1.68 26.68
N THR A 490 22.53 -0.80 27.68
CA THR A 490 23.71 0.08 27.84
C THR A 490 24.96 -0.72 28.17
N ALA A 491 24.85 -1.77 29.01
CA ALA A 491 25.96 -2.69 29.27
C ALA A 491 26.44 -3.40 28.00
N MET A 492 25.52 -3.83 27.12
CA MET A 492 25.85 -4.44 25.83
C MET A 492 26.51 -3.42 24.87
N THR A 493 25.89 -2.26 24.66
CA THR A 493 26.37 -1.26 23.70
C THR A 493 27.69 -0.64 24.13
N SER A 494 27.93 -0.47 25.45
CA SER A 494 29.22 0.02 25.97
C SER A 494 30.42 -0.82 25.52
N GLN A 495 30.23 -2.10 25.19
CA GLN A 495 31.28 -3.03 24.78
C GLN A 495 31.49 -3.11 23.26
N ALA A 496 30.60 -2.51 22.45
CA ALA A 496 30.59 -2.63 20.99
C ALA A 496 31.02 -1.33 20.29
N ARG A 497 31.67 -1.44 19.12
CA ARG A 497 31.82 -0.31 18.19
C ARG A 497 30.64 -0.20 17.24
N VAL A 498 30.13 -1.32 16.73
CA VAL A 498 28.90 -1.41 15.95
C VAL A 498 27.99 -2.49 16.55
N LEU A 499 26.71 -2.15 16.72
CA LEU A 499 25.65 -3.09 17.06
C LEU A 499 24.87 -3.46 15.78
N ILE A 500 24.80 -4.76 15.50
CA ILE A 500 23.89 -5.34 14.51
C ILE A 500 22.62 -5.76 15.27
N ASN A 501 21.51 -5.05 15.05
CA ASN A 501 20.23 -5.36 15.68
C ASN A 501 19.31 -6.13 14.73
N ILE A 502 18.99 -7.37 15.09
CA ILE A 502 18.08 -8.25 14.33
C ILE A 502 16.90 -8.69 15.22
N VAL A 503 16.58 -7.90 16.25
CA VAL A 503 15.43 -8.12 17.14
C VAL A 503 14.22 -7.36 16.60
N GLY A 504 13.56 -7.95 15.59
CA GLY A 504 12.31 -7.45 15.01
C GLY A 504 11.07 -8.26 15.46
N PRO A 505 9.84 -7.71 15.34
CA PRO A 505 9.49 -6.35 14.88
C PRO A 505 9.99 -5.23 15.83
N TYR A 506 10.46 -4.12 15.27
CA TYR A 506 11.28 -3.13 15.97
C TYR A 506 10.49 -2.26 16.94
N ARG A 507 9.34 -1.71 16.53
CA ARG A 507 8.48 -0.93 17.45
C ARG A 507 7.92 -1.77 18.60
N PRO A 508 7.28 -2.93 18.35
CA PRO A 508 6.77 -3.79 19.43
C PRO A 508 7.85 -4.25 20.43
N PHE A 509 9.09 -4.44 19.97
CA PHE A 509 10.20 -4.81 20.84
C PHE A 509 11.06 -3.64 21.33
N ASN A 510 10.52 -2.41 21.33
CA ASN A 510 11.15 -1.23 21.92
C ASN A 510 12.57 -0.94 21.38
N ALA A 511 12.78 -1.11 20.08
CA ALA A 511 14.09 -0.90 19.45
C ALA A 511 14.62 0.54 19.58
N LEU A 512 13.77 1.55 19.80
CA LEU A 512 14.22 2.93 20.06
C LEU A 512 15.08 3.03 21.33
N ALA A 513 14.81 2.21 22.34
CA ALA A 513 15.66 2.12 23.53
C ALA A 513 17.06 1.55 23.20
N VAL A 514 17.13 0.60 22.24
CA VAL A 514 18.39 0.05 21.76
C VAL A 514 19.20 1.12 21.02
N VAL A 515 18.55 1.89 20.14
CA VAL A 515 19.18 3.00 19.40
C VAL A 515 19.68 4.08 20.38
N ARG A 516 18.88 4.44 21.39
CA ARG A 516 19.27 5.38 22.45
C ARG A 516 20.50 4.89 23.22
N ALA A 517 20.52 3.63 23.63
CA ALA A 517 21.68 3.04 24.32
C ALA A 517 22.93 3.00 23.43
N CYS A 518 22.78 2.86 22.10
CA CYS A 518 23.89 2.97 21.16
C CYS A 518 24.44 4.40 21.12
N LEU A 519 23.56 5.39 21.03
CA LEU A 519 23.93 6.81 20.99
C LEU A 519 24.59 7.30 22.30
N GLU A 520 24.11 6.86 23.45
CA GLU A 520 24.70 7.17 24.77
C GLU A 520 26.10 6.59 24.92
N SER A 521 26.33 5.40 24.39
CA SER A 521 27.62 4.69 24.46
C SER A 521 28.56 4.97 23.29
N SER A 522 28.21 5.90 22.39
CA SER A 522 28.94 6.19 21.15
C SER A 522 29.20 4.95 20.28
N THR A 523 28.17 4.12 20.14
CA THR A 523 28.17 2.87 19.38
C THR A 523 27.37 3.06 18.10
N HIS A 524 27.93 2.66 16.96
CA HIS A 524 27.20 2.66 15.70
C HIS A 524 26.10 1.59 15.69
N TYR A 525 25.08 1.77 14.87
CA TYR A 525 23.90 0.92 14.86
C TYR A 525 23.49 0.58 13.43
N VAL A 526 23.18 -0.69 13.17
CA VAL A 526 22.56 -1.16 11.92
C VAL A 526 21.42 -2.13 12.17
N ASP A 527 20.41 -2.14 11.29
CA ASP A 527 19.27 -3.06 11.39
C ASP A 527 18.65 -3.47 10.05
N LEU A 528 17.62 -4.32 10.13
CA LEU A 528 16.83 -4.84 9.02
C LEU A 528 15.39 -4.30 9.03
N SER A 529 15.18 -3.06 9.49
CA SER A 529 13.84 -2.48 9.58
C SER A 529 13.19 -2.30 8.21
N GLY A 530 12.05 -2.96 7.99
CA GLY A 530 11.08 -2.63 6.93
C GLY A 530 9.96 -1.69 7.41
N GLU A 531 10.09 -1.16 8.64
CA GLU A 531 9.11 -0.32 9.34
C GLU A 531 9.48 1.16 9.13
N THR A 532 8.85 1.80 8.15
CA THR A 532 9.14 3.19 7.78
C THR A 532 8.93 4.14 8.95
N GLY A 533 7.87 3.95 9.74
CA GLY A 533 7.62 4.81 10.88
C GLY A 533 8.68 4.65 11.96
N PHE A 534 9.22 3.44 12.18
CA PHE A 534 10.37 3.26 13.08
C PHE A 534 11.59 4.04 12.57
N ASN A 535 11.85 4.01 11.26
CA ASN A 535 12.92 4.80 10.65
C ASN A 535 12.66 6.31 10.85
N SER A 536 11.41 6.77 10.69
CA SER A 536 11.01 8.15 10.96
C SER A 536 11.21 8.54 12.43
N ASP A 537 10.89 7.64 13.37
CA ASP A 537 11.11 7.85 14.80
C ASP A 537 12.61 7.97 15.10
N CYS A 538 13.45 7.12 14.50
CA CYS A 538 14.90 7.21 14.62
C CYS A 538 15.43 8.55 14.11
N ILE A 539 14.97 9.00 12.94
CA ILE A 539 15.39 10.26 12.33
C ILE A 539 14.99 11.44 13.24
N SER A 540 13.72 11.51 13.62
CA SER A 540 13.19 12.63 14.40
C SER A 540 13.82 12.73 15.80
N GLN A 541 14.10 11.59 16.44
CA GLN A 541 14.64 11.58 17.81
C GLN A 541 16.16 11.61 17.88
N PHE A 542 16.89 11.04 16.91
CA PHE A 542 18.32 10.78 17.06
C PHE A 542 19.22 11.34 15.97
N HIS A 543 18.69 11.86 14.84
CA HIS A 543 19.54 12.29 13.73
C HIS A 543 20.54 13.39 14.10
N ALA A 544 20.08 14.47 14.75
CA ALA A 544 20.93 15.60 15.13
C ALA A 544 22.01 15.20 16.16
N ASP A 545 21.61 14.47 17.21
CA ASP A 545 22.53 14.02 18.25
C ASP A 545 23.57 13.01 17.72
N ALA A 546 23.13 12.11 16.83
CA ALA A 546 24.01 11.15 16.18
C ALA A 546 25.02 11.85 15.25
N GLN A 547 24.60 12.91 14.56
CA GLN A 547 25.49 13.75 13.75
C GLN A 547 26.50 14.48 14.63
N ALA A 548 26.06 15.09 15.74
CA ALA A 548 26.93 15.79 16.68
C ALA A 548 27.98 14.87 17.32
N LYS A 549 27.61 13.63 17.65
CA LYS A 549 28.52 12.62 18.23
C LYS A 549 29.35 11.86 17.19
N GLY A 550 29.09 12.00 15.90
CA GLY A 550 29.72 11.19 14.85
C GLY A 550 29.31 9.71 14.91
N VAL A 551 28.13 9.40 15.44
CA VAL A 551 27.58 8.04 15.51
C VAL A 551 26.73 7.79 14.27
N VAL A 552 27.05 6.74 13.50
CA VAL A 552 26.20 6.27 12.40
C VAL A 552 25.08 5.36 12.92
N ILE A 553 23.84 5.68 12.54
CA ILE A 553 22.66 4.83 12.68
C ILE A 553 22.16 4.54 11.27
N ALA A 554 22.19 3.30 10.80
CA ALA A 554 21.71 2.95 9.46
C ALA A 554 20.61 1.89 9.54
N ASN A 555 19.39 2.32 9.24
CA ASN A 555 18.24 1.43 9.18
C ASN A 555 18.17 0.73 7.81
N SER A 556 17.47 -0.40 7.76
CA SER A 556 17.08 -1.05 6.50
C SER A 556 18.26 -1.55 5.64
N VAL A 557 19.35 -2.01 6.28
CA VAL A 557 20.57 -2.51 5.60
C VAL A 557 20.46 -3.99 5.17
N GLY A 558 19.23 -4.48 4.95
CA GLY A 558 18.94 -5.80 4.43
C GLY A 558 18.50 -5.78 2.96
N PHE A 559 17.95 -6.91 2.49
CA PHE A 559 17.32 -6.96 1.17
C PHE A 559 16.22 -5.92 1.00
N ASP A 560 15.53 -5.54 2.08
CA ASP A 560 14.42 -4.61 2.03
C ASP A 560 14.81 -3.33 1.29
N SER A 561 15.93 -2.67 1.61
CA SER A 561 16.34 -1.43 0.93
C SER A 561 17.80 -1.33 0.47
N LEU A 562 18.75 -2.08 1.03
CA LEU A 562 20.17 -1.94 0.68
C LEU A 562 20.47 -2.09 -0.82
N PRO A 563 20.05 -3.17 -1.51
CA PRO A 563 20.41 -3.33 -2.90
C PRO A 563 19.82 -2.23 -3.79
N PHE A 564 18.62 -1.75 -3.46
CA PHE A 564 17.89 -0.73 -4.19
C PHE A 564 18.50 0.67 -4.03
N ASP A 565 18.87 1.02 -2.81
CA ASP A 565 19.49 2.32 -2.49
C ASP A 565 20.93 2.39 -3.02
N LEU A 566 21.71 1.32 -2.81
CA LEU A 566 23.10 1.25 -3.28
C LEU A 566 23.18 1.26 -4.81
N SER A 567 22.39 0.43 -5.51
CA SER A 567 22.42 0.40 -6.98
C SER A 567 21.93 1.71 -7.60
N THR A 568 20.96 2.39 -6.95
CA THR A 568 20.50 3.72 -7.34
C THR A 568 21.63 4.74 -7.23
N PHE A 569 22.36 4.75 -6.12
CA PHE A 569 23.49 5.65 -5.94
C PHE A 569 24.56 5.41 -7.01
N LEU A 570 24.98 4.16 -7.21
CA LEU A 570 26.02 3.81 -8.19
C LEU A 570 25.61 4.18 -9.62
N ALA A 571 24.38 3.85 -10.03
CA ALA A 571 23.86 4.20 -11.35
C ALA A 571 23.78 5.73 -11.53
N ALA A 572 23.29 6.44 -10.51
CA ALA A 572 23.19 7.90 -10.53
C ALA A 572 24.57 8.56 -10.67
N GLN A 573 25.56 8.13 -9.88
CA GLN A 573 26.92 8.67 -9.98
C GLN A 573 27.54 8.38 -11.35
N LYS A 574 27.31 7.19 -11.91
CA LYS A 574 27.81 6.87 -13.25
C LYS A 574 27.16 7.74 -14.33
N ALA A 575 25.84 7.96 -14.26
CA ALA A 575 25.15 8.85 -15.19
C ALA A 575 25.69 10.28 -15.11
N LYS A 576 25.92 10.81 -13.89
CA LYS A 576 26.55 12.12 -13.69
C LYS A 576 27.98 12.17 -14.23
N GLN A 577 28.76 11.12 -14.03
CA GLN A 577 30.14 11.05 -14.55
C GLN A 577 30.16 11.13 -16.09
N LEU A 578 29.18 10.52 -16.75
CA LEU A 578 29.09 10.49 -18.22
C LEU A 578 28.56 11.81 -18.81
N SER A 579 27.59 12.46 -18.18
CA SER A 579 26.92 13.66 -18.73
C SER A 579 27.41 14.98 -18.14
N GLY A 580 27.92 14.98 -16.92
CA GLY A 580 28.11 16.19 -16.11
C GLY A 580 26.79 16.88 -15.70
N LYS A 581 25.64 16.23 -15.90
CA LYS A 581 24.29 16.76 -15.62
C LYS A 581 23.62 16.03 -14.47
N ASP A 582 22.58 16.65 -13.93
CA ASP A 582 21.71 16.05 -12.91
C ASP A 582 20.94 14.83 -13.44
N VAL A 583 20.55 13.95 -12.54
CA VAL A 583 19.79 12.73 -12.78
C VAL A 583 18.29 13.03 -12.74
N ALA A 584 17.59 12.72 -13.83
CA ALA A 584 16.15 12.94 -13.94
C ALA A 584 15.35 11.75 -13.40
N LEU A 585 15.76 10.52 -13.72
CA LEU A 585 14.99 9.32 -13.42
C LEU A 585 15.91 8.13 -13.13
N VAL A 586 15.58 7.36 -12.11
CA VAL A 586 16.17 6.05 -11.84
C VAL A 586 15.06 4.99 -11.81
N GLU A 587 15.26 3.93 -12.59
CA GLU A 587 14.34 2.82 -12.73
C GLU A 587 14.99 1.52 -12.30
N CYS A 588 14.50 0.94 -11.20
CA CYS A 588 15.03 -0.29 -10.62
C CYS A 588 14.16 -1.50 -10.95
N ALA A 589 14.70 -2.42 -11.75
CA ALA A 589 14.04 -3.67 -12.14
C ALA A 589 14.64 -4.85 -11.38
N TYR A 590 13.81 -5.70 -10.77
CA TYR A 590 14.31 -6.85 -10.01
C TYR A 590 13.45 -8.11 -10.16
N GLU A 591 14.02 -9.26 -9.85
CA GLU A 591 13.31 -10.55 -9.81
C GLU A 591 12.94 -10.88 -8.36
N LEU A 592 11.68 -11.26 -8.11
CA LEU A 592 11.29 -11.82 -6.81
C LEU A 592 11.81 -13.26 -6.68
N PRO A 593 12.26 -13.67 -5.48
CA PRO A 593 12.46 -15.08 -5.20
C PRO A 593 11.14 -15.84 -5.38
N LYS A 594 11.23 -17.08 -5.88
CA LYS A 594 10.05 -17.93 -6.14
C LYS A 594 9.39 -18.44 -4.86
N ASP A 595 10.15 -18.50 -3.77
CA ASP A 595 9.68 -19.06 -2.51
C ASP A 595 9.26 -17.93 -1.55
N LEU A 596 8.00 -17.94 -1.13
CA LEU A 596 7.51 -17.11 -0.04
C LEU A 596 7.97 -17.70 1.29
N SER A 597 8.90 -17.03 1.95
CA SER A 597 9.34 -17.44 3.28
C SER A 597 8.37 -17.01 4.39
N ALA A 598 8.37 -17.72 5.51
CA ALA A 598 7.60 -17.34 6.70
C ALA A 598 7.99 -15.94 7.21
N GLY A 599 9.26 -15.52 7.08
CA GLY A 599 9.72 -14.20 7.47
C GLY A 599 9.28 -13.09 6.52
N THR A 600 9.21 -13.35 5.21
CA THR A 600 8.63 -12.41 4.24
C THR A 600 7.15 -12.16 4.55
N LEU A 601 6.42 -13.21 4.92
CA LEU A 601 5.02 -13.11 5.31
C LEU A 601 4.87 -12.39 6.68
N ALA A 602 5.78 -12.63 7.63
CA ALA A 602 5.82 -11.89 8.90
C ALA A 602 6.11 -10.40 8.70
N SER A 603 7.05 -10.04 7.81
CA SER A 603 7.32 -8.66 7.42
C SER A 603 6.09 -8.02 6.76
N ALA A 604 5.40 -8.73 5.86
CA ALA A 604 4.17 -8.23 5.24
C ALA A 604 3.06 -7.98 6.29
N VAL A 605 2.90 -8.88 7.26
CA VAL A 605 1.97 -8.70 8.39
C VAL A 605 2.36 -7.50 9.26
N SER A 606 3.64 -7.35 9.57
CA SER A 606 4.15 -6.22 10.36
C SER A 606 3.90 -4.89 9.64
N MET A 607 4.25 -4.80 8.35
CA MET A 607 4.00 -3.63 7.51
C MET A 607 2.50 -3.29 7.44
N ALA A 608 1.64 -4.28 7.26
CA ALA A 608 0.18 -4.07 7.22
C ALA A 608 -0.39 -3.65 8.59
N SER A 609 0.25 -4.05 9.70
CA SER A 609 -0.13 -3.61 11.04
C SER A 609 0.30 -2.15 11.32
N GLU A 610 1.27 -1.64 10.57
CA GLU A 610 1.75 -0.27 10.67
C GLU A 610 0.88 0.70 9.86
N LYS A 611 -0.28 1.06 10.43
CA LYS A 611 -1.25 1.99 9.80
C LYS A 611 -0.59 3.26 9.25
N GLN A 612 0.35 3.87 9.99
CA GLN A 612 1.00 5.11 9.56
C GLN A 612 1.83 4.93 8.28
N GLN A 613 2.52 3.80 8.12
CA GLN A 613 3.24 3.46 6.88
C GLN A 613 2.31 3.34 5.68
N MET A 614 1.13 2.77 5.89
CA MET A 614 0.14 2.51 4.84
C MET A 614 -0.72 3.72 4.48
N PHE A 615 -1.07 4.57 5.45
CA PHE A 615 -1.88 5.78 5.22
C PHE A 615 -1.05 7.01 4.85
N ALA A 616 0.24 7.04 5.18
CA ALA A 616 1.11 8.14 4.76
C ALA A 616 1.41 8.03 3.26
N VAL A 617 0.70 8.78 2.41
CA VAL A 617 0.94 8.81 0.94
C VAL A 617 2.23 9.57 0.58
N ARG A 618 3.03 9.98 1.57
CA ARG A 618 4.28 10.73 1.37
C ARG A 618 5.45 9.81 1.05
N GLY A 619 6.00 9.93 -0.15
CA GLY A 619 7.22 9.24 -0.55
C GLY A 619 8.50 9.91 -0.06
N ASP A 620 8.42 11.18 0.36
CA ASP A 620 9.51 11.98 0.90
C ASP A 620 9.54 11.96 2.43
N TRP A 621 8.77 11.08 3.07
CA TRP A 621 8.57 11.11 4.53
C TRP A 621 9.87 11.00 5.33
N LEU A 622 10.86 10.26 4.83
CA LEU A 622 12.17 10.13 5.48
C LEU A 622 13.18 11.20 5.04
N SER A 623 12.84 12.08 4.10
CA SER A 623 13.75 13.07 3.53
C SER A 623 13.79 14.35 4.38
N PRO A 624 14.96 14.97 4.58
CA PRO A 624 15.07 16.28 5.24
C PRO A 624 14.49 17.44 4.39
N ILE A 625 14.33 17.22 3.08
CA ILE A 625 13.73 18.19 2.15
C ILE A 625 12.50 17.60 1.48
N SER A 626 11.49 18.44 1.25
CA SER A 626 10.22 18.00 0.67
C SER A 626 10.36 17.62 -0.80
N LYS A 627 9.71 16.53 -1.18
CA LYS A 627 9.56 16.08 -2.58
C LYS A 627 8.16 15.54 -2.81
N PRO A 628 7.20 16.43 -3.11
CA PRO A 628 5.84 16.02 -3.44
C PRO A 628 5.86 15.02 -4.61
N HIS A 629 4.92 14.07 -4.60
CA HIS A 629 4.75 13.09 -5.68
C HIS A 629 5.93 12.14 -5.94
N SER A 630 6.81 11.93 -4.96
CA SER A 630 7.84 10.88 -5.05
C SER A 630 7.27 9.46 -5.06
N LEU A 631 6.04 9.25 -4.56
CA LEU A 631 5.26 8.04 -4.77
C LEU A 631 4.27 8.22 -5.93
N ASP A 632 4.31 7.29 -6.89
CA ASP A 632 3.44 7.24 -8.06
C ASP A 632 2.61 5.95 -8.01
N PHE A 633 1.42 6.01 -7.41
CA PHE A 633 0.46 4.90 -7.38
C PHE A 633 -0.44 4.85 -8.63
N ALA A 634 -0.40 5.87 -9.48
CA ALA A 634 -1.25 5.94 -10.68
C ALA A 634 -0.73 5.00 -11.79
N SER A 635 0.56 4.70 -11.79
CA SER A 635 1.20 3.80 -12.75
C SER A 635 1.88 2.61 -12.05
N PRO A 636 1.14 1.68 -11.43
CA PRO A 636 1.72 0.56 -10.68
C PRO A 636 2.41 -0.47 -11.60
N VAL A 637 2.20 -0.38 -12.91
CA VAL A 637 2.83 -1.22 -13.93
C VAL A 637 3.65 -0.35 -14.87
N ARG A 638 4.87 -0.80 -15.20
CA ARG A 638 5.79 -0.10 -16.11
C ARG A 638 6.59 -1.06 -16.98
N TRP A 639 7.00 -0.57 -18.15
CA TRP A 639 8.01 -1.21 -18.98
C TRP A 639 9.42 -0.82 -18.54
N PHE A 640 10.27 -1.81 -18.21
CA PHE A 640 11.67 -1.61 -17.88
C PHE A 640 12.54 -1.88 -19.10
N GLU A 641 13.10 -0.81 -19.66
CA GLU A 641 13.88 -0.83 -20.91
C GLU A 641 15.09 -1.75 -20.81
N GLN A 642 15.85 -1.64 -19.72
CA GLN A 642 17.09 -2.39 -19.48
C GLN A 642 16.89 -3.91 -19.48
N ARG A 643 15.65 -4.37 -19.29
CA ARG A 643 15.29 -5.80 -19.29
C ARG A 643 14.22 -6.18 -20.31
N ARG A 644 13.71 -5.21 -21.05
CA ARG A 644 12.65 -5.37 -22.05
C ARG A 644 11.50 -6.21 -21.51
N LYS A 645 11.04 -5.88 -20.30
CA LYS A 645 9.99 -6.60 -19.58
C LYS A 645 9.07 -5.62 -18.88
N TRP A 646 7.83 -6.05 -18.70
CA TRP A 646 6.90 -5.37 -17.80
C TRP A 646 7.29 -5.66 -16.36
N GLY A 647 7.08 -4.71 -15.47
CA GLY A 647 7.18 -4.94 -14.04
C GLY A 647 6.07 -4.23 -13.28
N ALA A 648 5.81 -4.74 -12.08
CA ALA A 648 4.81 -4.24 -11.17
C ALA A 648 5.45 -3.74 -9.88
N GLN A 649 4.99 -2.59 -9.40
CA GLN A 649 5.32 -2.09 -8.07
C GLN A 649 4.76 -3.07 -7.03
N ASN A 650 5.47 -3.24 -5.92
CA ASN A 650 5.00 -4.04 -4.80
C ASN A 650 4.90 -3.21 -3.52
N THR A 651 4.52 -3.87 -2.44
CA THR A 651 4.28 -3.25 -1.14
C THR A 651 5.57 -2.68 -0.51
N PHE A 652 6.71 -3.35 -0.74
CA PHE A 652 8.03 -2.91 -0.29
C PHE A 652 8.52 -1.68 -1.04
N SER A 653 8.05 -1.44 -2.27
CA SER A 653 8.40 -0.26 -3.06
C SER A 653 8.08 1.05 -2.35
N ILE A 654 7.08 1.08 -1.47
CA ILE A 654 6.77 2.27 -0.67
C ILE A 654 7.92 2.58 0.29
N HIS A 655 8.41 1.56 1.00
CA HIS A 655 9.52 1.70 1.93
C HIS A 655 10.81 2.10 1.20
N ASN A 656 11.11 1.44 0.08
CA ASN A 656 12.31 1.69 -0.72
C ASN A 656 12.34 3.09 -1.31
N THR A 657 11.21 3.54 -1.85
CA THR A 657 11.09 4.90 -2.38
C THR A 657 11.41 5.93 -1.30
N ARG A 658 10.98 5.72 -0.05
CA ARG A 658 11.27 6.63 1.05
C ARG A 658 12.74 6.58 1.48
N THR A 659 13.36 5.40 1.51
CA THR A 659 14.80 5.25 1.78
C THR A 659 15.65 5.93 0.70
N VAL A 660 15.38 5.66 -0.57
CA VAL A 660 16.08 6.30 -1.71
C VAL A 660 15.85 7.82 -1.74
N THR A 661 14.63 8.27 -1.44
CA THR A 661 14.32 9.70 -1.36
C THR A 661 15.04 10.36 -0.17
N ARG A 662 15.29 9.63 0.93
CA ARG A 662 16.16 10.14 2.00
C ARG A 662 17.60 10.30 1.54
N THR A 663 18.16 9.32 0.81
CA THR A 663 19.51 9.44 0.22
C THR A 663 19.61 10.69 -0.64
N TRP A 664 18.66 10.87 -1.57
CA TRP A 664 18.53 12.07 -2.39
C TRP A 664 18.47 13.34 -1.54
N GLY A 665 17.59 13.36 -0.53
CA GLY A 665 17.35 14.54 0.29
C GLY A 665 18.55 14.94 1.13
N LEU A 666 19.28 13.98 1.71
CA LEU A 666 20.50 14.24 2.47
C LEU A 666 21.62 14.79 1.58
N LEU A 667 21.82 14.20 0.40
CA LEU A 667 22.81 14.68 -0.57
C LEU A 667 22.51 16.12 -1.02
N GLN A 668 21.24 16.40 -1.33
CA GLN A 668 20.80 17.73 -1.77
C GLN A 668 20.89 18.77 -0.65
N HIS A 669 20.47 18.41 0.57
CA HIS A 669 20.54 19.28 1.75
C HIS A 669 21.98 19.70 2.07
N HIS A 670 22.93 18.78 1.96
CA HIS A 670 24.34 19.05 2.23
C HIS A 670 25.12 19.58 1.01
N SER A 671 24.43 19.90 -0.09
CA SER A 671 25.06 20.35 -1.35
C SER A 671 26.23 19.44 -1.78
N SER A 672 26.06 18.12 -1.59
CA SER A 672 27.10 17.15 -1.92
C SER A 672 27.40 17.16 -3.42
N PRO A 673 28.67 17.03 -3.86
CA PRO A 673 29.01 16.80 -5.27
C PRO A 673 28.26 15.61 -5.88
N SER A 674 27.94 14.62 -5.04
CA SER A 674 27.21 13.40 -5.38
C SER A 674 25.68 13.60 -5.42
N ALA A 675 25.15 14.82 -5.22
CA ALA A 675 23.72 15.09 -5.25
C ALA A 675 23.08 14.75 -6.61
N TYR A 676 21.92 14.10 -6.60
CA TYR A 676 21.29 13.64 -7.85
C TYR A 676 20.63 14.77 -8.65
N GLY A 677 20.29 15.89 -8.01
CA GLY A 677 19.56 17.00 -8.63
C GLY A 677 18.10 17.08 -8.21
N SER A 678 17.49 18.26 -8.37
CA SER A 678 16.15 18.56 -7.85
C SER A 678 15.04 17.76 -8.55
N SER A 679 15.18 17.50 -9.86
CA SER A 679 14.20 16.80 -10.69
C SER A 679 14.23 15.27 -10.58
N PHE A 680 15.12 14.71 -9.75
CA PHE A 680 15.30 13.26 -9.60
C PHE A 680 13.96 12.54 -9.35
N ALA A 681 13.74 11.37 -9.94
CA ALA A 681 12.60 10.51 -9.63
C ALA A 681 13.09 9.08 -9.48
N TYR A 682 12.54 8.35 -8.51
CA TYR A 682 12.85 6.93 -8.31
C TYR A 682 11.61 6.09 -8.59
N LYS A 683 11.78 5.03 -9.37
CA LYS A 683 10.73 4.09 -9.69
C LYS A 683 11.28 2.67 -9.65
N GLU A 684 10.49 1.72 -9.17
CA GLU A 684 10.91 0.32 -9.12
C GLU A 684 9.78 -0.63 -9.48
N GLY A 685 10.14 -1.87 -9.82
CA GLY A 685 9.16 -2.91 -10.10
C GLY A 685 9.77 -4.30 -10.20
N THR A 686 8.98 -5.27 -9.74
CA THR A 686 9.26 -6.69 -9.95
C THR A 686 8.97 -7.05 -11.40
N LEU A 687 9.93 -7.66 -12.08
CA LEU A 687 9.82 -8.11 -13.46
C LEU A 687 8.82 -9.26 -13.62
N LEU A 688 7.92 -9.13 -14.59
CA LEU A 688 6.85 -10.06 -14.89
C LEU A 688 6.81 -10.40 -16.39
N PRO A 689 6.22 -11.55 -16.77
CA PRO A 689 6.27 -12.03 -18.15
C PRO A 689 5.58 -11.10 -19.16
N ASN A 690 4.46 -10.49 -18.76
CA ASN A 690 3.67 -9.62 -19.62
C ASN A 690 2.89 -8.56 -18.82
N LYS A 691 2.31 -7.60 -19.54
CA LYS A 691 1.58 -6.45 -18.97
C LYS A 691 0.35 -6.86 -18.16
N ILE A 692 -0.39 -7.86 -18.61
CA ILE A 692 -1.63 -8.32 -17.95
C ILE A 692 -1.30 -8.91 -16.59
N VAL A 693 -0.33 -9.82 -16.54
CA VAL A 693 0.17 -10.41 -15.28
C VAL A 693 0.70 -9.32 -14.35
N ALA A 694 1.34 -8.27 -14.89
CA ALA A 694 1.78 -7.14 -14.08
C ALA A 694 0.65 -6.38 -13.39
N TYR A 695 -0.47 -6.13 -14.08
CA TYR A 695 -1.63 -5.53 -13.43
C TYR A 695 -2.24 -6.46 -12.38
N VAL A 696 -2.42 -7.74 -12.71
CA VAL A 696 -2.96 -8.73 -11.77
C VAL A 696 -2.13 -8.79 -10.49
N VAL A 697 -0.80 -8.91 -10.60
CA VAL A 697 0.09 -8.95 -9.44
C VAL A 697 0.05 -7.64 -8.64
N ALA A 698 0.06 -6.49 -9.32
CA ALA A 698 -0.03 -5.19 -8.64
C ALA A 698 -1.32 -5.06 -7.82
N TYR A 699 -2.47 -5.37 -8.42
CA TYR A 699 -3.77 -5.26 -7.76
C TYR A 699 -3.96 -6.31 -6.68
N LEU A 700 -3.58 -7.57 -6.92
CA LEU A 700 -3.58 -8.60 -5.88
C LEU A 700 -2.72 -8.19 -4.68
N GLY A 701 -1.58 -7.53 -4.91
CA GLY A 701 -0.75 -6.96 -3.86
C GLY A 701 -1.50 -5.92 -3.02
N VAL A 702 -2.18 -4.96 -3.66
CA VAL A 702 -2.98 -3.93 -2.98
C VAL A 702 -4.14 -4.55 -2.20
N VAL A 703 -4.89 -5.47 -2.80
CA VAL A 703 -6.00 -6.18 -2.15
C VAL A 703 -5.50 -6.98 -0.95
N SER A 704 -4.38 -7.70 -1.10
CA SER A 704 -3.78 -8.49 -0.02
C SER A 704 -3.43 -7.60 1.17
N ILE A 705 -2.84 -6.43 0.94
CA ILE A 705 -2.57 -5.48 2.03
C ILE A 705 -3.87 -4.96 2.64
N TRP A 706 -4.85 -4.55 1.82
CA TRP A 706 -6.13 -4.05 2.31
C TRP A 706 -6.81 -5.08 3.22
N VAL A 707 -6.80 -6.36 2.83
CA VAL A 707 -7.28 -7.48 3.64
C VAL A 707 -6.49 -7.59 4.95
N LEU A 708 -5.16 -7.59 4.89
CA LEU A 708 -4.29 -7.67 6.08
C LEU A 708 -4.47 -6.49 7.05
N MET A 709 -4.80 -5.30 6.52
CA MET A 709 -5.05 -4.09 7.30
C MET A 709 -6.42 -4.13 7.99
N ASN A 710 -7.47 -4.50 7.26
CA ASN A 710 -8.85 -4.35 7.71
C ASN A 710 -9.41 -5.61 8.40
N ILE A 711 -8.86 -6.80 8.11
CA ILE A 711 -9.39 -8.07 8.60
C ILE A 711 -8.44 -8.69 9.62
N ALA A 712 -8.60 -8.26 10.88
CA ALA A 712 -7.76 -8.72 12.00
C ALA A 712 -7.76 -10.26 12.21
N PRO A 713 -8.87 -11.00 12.03
CA PRO A 713 -8.86 -12.46 12.14
C PRO A 713 -7.92 -13.13 11.11
N ILE A 714 -7.88 -12.64 9.87
CA ILE A 714 -6.98 -13.16 8.84
C ILE A 714 -5.52 -12.91 9.22
N ARG A 715 -5.20 -11.69 9.69
CA ARG A 715 -3.86 -11.37 10.19
C ARG A 715 -3.46 -12.28 11.36
N ALA A 716 -4.38 -12.55 12.28
CA ALA A 716 -4.14 -13.43 13.42
C ALA A 716 -3.95 -14.89 12.99
N LEU A 717 -4.71 -15.36 12.00
CA LEU A 717 -4.57 -16.71 11.43
C LEU A 717 -3.21 -16.89 10.76
N ILE A 718 -2.81 -15.92 9.93
CA ILE A 718 -1.51 -15.90 9.26
C ILE A 718 -0.37 -15.84 10.28
N ALA A 719 -0.49 -15.01 11.32
CA ALA A 719 0.52 -14.94 12.37
C ALA A 719 0.62 -16.25 13.17
N ARG A 720 -0.50 -16.97 13.38
CA ARG A 720 -0.53 -18.26 14.10
C ARG A 720 0.01 -19.42 13.29
N SER A 721 -0.09 -19.39 11.96
CA SER A 721 0.43 -20.46 11.10
C SER A 721 1.97 -20.40 10.96
N MET A 722 2.60 -19.30 11.38
CA MET A 722 4.06 -19.14 11.35
C MET A 722 4.72 -19.78 12.57
N LYS A 723 5.58 -20.78 12.33
CA LYS A 723 6.50 -21.27 13.38
C LYS A 723 7.53 -20.18 13.70
N PRO A 724 7.72 -19.77 14.97
CA PRO A 724 8.77 -18.84 15.34
C PRO A 724 10.15 -19.35 14.90
N ASN A 725 11.00 -18.49 14.35
CA ASN A 725 12.33 -18.81 13.83
C ASN A 725 12.34 -19.82 12.65
N SER A 726 11.25 -19.95 11.91
CA SER A 726 11.26 -20.68 10.63
C SER A 726 11.88 -19.82 9.52
N GLY A 727 12.86 -20.39 8.82
CA GLY A 727 13.44 -19.82 7.60
C GLY A 727 13.01 -20.61 6.36
N PRO A 728 13.49 -20.21 5.17
CA PRO A 728 13.26 -20.97 3.95
C PRO A 728 13.94 -22.35 4.04
N SER A 729 13.56 -23.26 3.15
CA SER A 729 14.25 -24.56 3.04
C SER A 729 15.72 -24.36 2.67
N GLU A 730 16.59 -25.30 3.06
CA GLU A 730 18.03 -25.22 2.74
C GLU A 730 18.28 -25.11 1.23
N HIS A 731 17.48 -25.82 0.44
CA HIS A 731 17.49 -25.72 -1.02
C HIS A 731 17.18 -24.29 -1.49
N SER A 732 16.11 -23.69 -0.99
CA SER A 732 15.73 -22.31 -1.32
C SER A 732 16.78 -21.30 -0.87
N LEU A 733 17.37 -21.51 0.31
CA LEU A 733 18.40 -20.66 0.91
C LEU A 733 19.63 -20.51 -0.02
N HIS A 734 20.07 -21.60 -0.66
CA HIS A 734 21.28 -21.65 -1.48
C HIS A 734 21.05 -21.56 -3.00
N ASN A 735 19.90 -22.01 -3.51
CA ASN A 735 19.61 -22.03 -4.96
C ASN A 735 18.82 -20.81 -5.46
N SER A 736 18.35 -19.97 -4.56
CA SER A 736 17.82 -18.65 -4.92
C SER A 736 18.90 -17.73 -5.47
N ARG A 737 18.48 -16.65 -6.15
CA ARG A 737 19.37 -15.59 -6.63
C ARG A 737 18.74 -14.23 -6.43
N LEU A 738 19.57 -13.24 -6.15
CA LEU A 738 19.26 -11.83 -6.24
C LEU A 738 19.66 -11.32 -7.63
N ARG A 739 18.78 -10.54 -8.26
CA ARG A 739 19.12 -9.76 -9.46
C ARG A 739 18.38 -8.43 -9.44
N VAL A 740 19.14 -7.35 -9.55
CA VAL A 740 18.67 -5.97 -9.53
C VAL A 740 19.40 -5.21 -10.64
N ASP A 741 18.64 -4.65 -11.58
CA ASP A 741 19.14 -3.87 -12.70
C ASP A 741 18.56 -2.45 -12.65
N THR A 742 19.41 -1.49 -12.32
CA THR A 742 19.02 -0.11 -12.03
C THR A 742 19.53 0.81 -13.12
N LEU A 743 18.61 1.37 -13.90
CA LEU A 743 18.89 2.28 -15.00
C LEU A 743 18.71 3.73 -14.52
N ALA A 744 19.78 4.52 -14.56
CA ALA A 744 19.75 5.95 -14.31
C ALA A 744 19.76 6.72 -15.63
N THR A 745 18.89 7.73 -15.74
CA THR A 745 18.80 8.64 -16.88
C THR A 745 19.06 10.06 -16.42
N ALA A 746 20.10 10.68 -16.96
CA ALA A 746 20.42 12.09 -16.77
C ALA A 746 19.41 13.01 -17.48
N THR A 747 19.40 14.28 -17.12
CA THR A 747 18.49 15.31 -17.68
C THR A 747 18.70 15.57 -19.17
N ASP A 748 19.86 15.25 -19.72
CA ASP A 748 20.17 15.31 -21.15
C ASP A 748 19.87 14.00 -21.91
N GLY A 749 19.35 12.98 -21.22
CA GLY A 749 19.04 11.67 -21.78
C GLY A 749 20.18 10.65 -21.71
N THR A 750 21.36 11.02 -21.22
CA THR A 750 22.47 10.07 -21.01
C THR A 750 22.09 9.00 -19.99
N LYS A 751 22.36 7.73 -20.29
CA LYS A 751 21.95 6.60 -19.44
C LYS A 751 23.14 5.82 -18.89
N ALA A 752 23.00 5.35 -17.65
CA ALA A 752 23.93 4.42 -17.02
C ALA A 752 23.16 3.28 -16.34
N LEU A 753 23.72 2.07 -16.39
CA LEU A 753 23.11 0.87 -15.86
C LEU A 753 23.99 0.28 -14.76
N CYS A 754 23.42 0.10 -13.57
CA CYS A 754 24.01 -0.71 -12.50
C CYS A 754 23.35 -2.08 -12.48
N LYS A 755 24.13 -3.15 -12.68
CA LYS A 755 23.71 -4.54 -12.53
C LYS A 755 24.26 -5.08 -11.21
N MET A 756 23.39 -5.61 -10.37
CA MET A 756 23.73 -6.26 -9.11
C MET A 756 23.14 -7.66 -9.10
N SER A 757 23.98 -8.67 -8.87
CA SER A 757 23.51 -10.05 -8.72
C SER A 757 24.30 -10.82 -7.68
N ALA A 758 23.65 -11.76 -7.01
CA ALA A 758 24.30 -12.64 -6.04
C ALA A 758 23.55 -13.97 -5.93
N LYS A 759 24.27 -15.05 -5.64
CA LYS A 759 23.68 -16.37 -5.39
C LYS A 759 23.33 -16.51 -3.92
N GLY A 760 22.09 -16.89 -3.63
CA GLY A 760 21.53 -17.03 -2.30
C GLY A 760 20.15 -16.41 -2.17
N HIS A 761 19.42 -16.80 -1.13
CA HIS A 761 18.10 -16.22 -0.85
C HIS A 761 18.24 -14.75 -0.43
N PRO A 762 17.58 -13.81 -1.12
CA PRO A 762 17.74 -12.37 -0.89
C PRO A 762 17.36 -11.99 0.54
N GLY A 763 16.18 -12.41 1.01
CA GLY A 763 15.67 -12.04 2.34
C GLY A 763 16.40 -12.65 3.56
N TYR A 764 17.33 -13.60 3.38
CA TYR A 764 17.98 -14.27 4.52
C TYR A 764 19.50 -14.39 4.36
N LEU A 765 19.95 -15.28 3.46
CA LEU A 765 21.39 -15.54 3.30
C LEU A 765 22.11 -14.29 2.84
N LEU A 766 21.59 -13.63 1.81
CA LEU A 766 22.18 -12.39 1.32
C LEU A 766 21.95 -11.23 2.28
N THR A 767 20.78 -11.15 2.94
CA THR A 767 20.55 -10.19 4.03
C THR A 767 21.59 -10.29 5.14
N ALA A 768 21.95 -11.50 5.58
CA ALA A 768 22.96 -11.70 6.62
C ALA A 768 24.34 -11.19 6.18
N ARG A 769 24.70 -11.38 4.90
CA ARG A 769 25.94 -10.82 4.33
C ARG A 769 25.86 -9.30 4.23
N MET A 770 24.76 -8.75 3.72
CA MET A 770 24.54 -7.32 3.53
C MET A 770 24.64 -6.52 4.84
N ILE A 771 23.94 -6.93 5.90
CA ILE A 771 23.99 -6.22 7.18
C ILE A 771 25.38 -6.32 7.84
N THR A 772 26.06 -7.45 7.67
CA THR A 772 27.42 -7.63 8.19
C THR A 772 28.41 -6.73 7.46
N GLU A 773 28.36 -6.69 6.12
CA GLU A 773 29.23 -5.80 5.35
C GLU A 773 28.91 -4.33 5.58
N ALA A 774 27.65 -3.96 5.79
CA ALA A 774 27.28 -2.61 6.18
C ALA A 774 27.91 -2.22 7.54
N ALA A 775 27.84 -3.10 8.55
CA ALA A 775 28.49 -2.89 9.84
C ALA A 775 30.02 -2.76 9.71
N LEU A 776 30.66 -3.64 8.94
CA LEU A 776 32.10 -3.61 8.73
C LEU A 776 32.54 -2.39 7.89
N THR A 777 31.72 -1.91 6.96
CA THR A 777 31.98 -0.68 6.19
C THR A 777 32.06 0.53 7.11
N ILE A 778 31.14 0.63 8.09
CA ILE A 778 31.15 1.72 9.08
C ILE A 778 32.48 1.73 9.87
N LEU A 779 33.05 0.55 10.15
CA LEU A 779 34.35 0.43 10.84
C LEU A 779 35.55 0.68 9.92
N ALA A 780 35.43 0.37 8.64
CA ALA A 780 36.53 0.43 7.67
C ALA A 780 36.80 1.85 7.15
N THR A 781 35.76 2.68 7.04
CA THR A 781 35.90 4.04 6.54
C THR A 781 35.10 5.04 7.37
N SER A 782 35.65 6.24 7.53
CA SER A 782 34.93 7.42 8.02
C SER A 782 34.58 8.39 6.89
N ASP A 783 35.02 8.11 5.67
CA ASP A 783 34.67 8.88 4.48
C ASP A 783 33.24 8.59 4.08
N ARG A 784 32.50 9.63 3.74
CA ARG A 784 31.07 9.60 3.46
C ARG A 784 30.80 10.51 2.28
N ASP A 785 29.84 10.14 1.44
CA ASP A 785 29.36 10.95 0.31
C ASP A 785 28.62 12.24 0.73
N LEU A 786 28.76 12.65 2.00
CA LEU A 786 28.20 13.85 2.61
C LEU A 786 29.34 14.71 3.19
N PRO A 787 29.59 15.92 2.64
CA PRO A 787 30.65 16.80 3.13
C PRO A 787 30.48 17.15 4.62
N GLY A 788 31.52 16.86 5.42
CA GLY A 788 31.56 17.23 6.84
C GLY A 788 30.65 16.40 7.77
N VAL A 789 29.92 15.40 7.25
CA VAL A 789 29.01 14.57 8.04
C VAL A 789 29.71 13.29 8.46
N LYS A 790 30.00 13.15 9.76
CA LYS A 790 30.65 11.95 10.33
C LYS A 790 29.65 10.93 10.92
N GLY A 791 28.41 11.34 11.15
CA GLY A 791 27.38 10.53 11.79
C GLY A 791 25.98 11.03 11.48
N GLY A 792 24.98 10.44 12.12
CA GLY A 792 23.57 10.71 11.88
C GLY A 792 22.80 9.43 11.57
N VAL A 793 21.48 9.57 11.45
CA VAL A 793 20.64 8.52 10.86
C VAL A 793 20.81 8.54 9.34
N LEU A 794 21.54 7.58 8.79
CA LEU A 794 21.91 7.50 7.37
C LEU A 794 21.17 6.34 6.67
N THR A 795 21.33 6.29 5.35
CA THR A 795 20.82 5.21 4.49
C THR A 795 21.95 4.27 4.08
N PRO A 796 21.66 3.06 3.56
CA PRO A 796 22.69 2.13 3.13
C PRO A 796 23.70 2.71 2.12
N ALA A 797 23.25 3.52 1.15
CA ALA A 797 24.14 4.15 0.18
C ALA A 797 25.09 5.17 0.83
N LEU A 798 24.68 5.83 1.91
CA LEU A 798 25.48 6.89 2.55
C LEU A 798 26.43 6.36 3.63
N LEU A 799 26.62 5.04 3.73
CA LEU A 799 27.64 4.42 4.58
C LEU A 799 29.06 4.52 3.99
N GLY A 800 29.18 4.95 2.74
CA GLY A 800 30.37 4.86 1.90
C GLY A 800 30.09 3.91 0.75
N ALA A 801 29.30 4.35 -0.23
CA ALA A 801 28.73 3.49 -1.27
C ALA A 801 29.77 2.67 -2.03
N SER A 802 30.89 3.29 -2.40
CA SER A 802 32.01 2.63 -3.09
C SER A 802 32.63 1.53 -2.23
N THR A 803 33.00 1.86 -0.99
CA THR A 803 33.56 0.90 -0.04
C THR A 803 32.59 -0.25 0.24
N LEU A 804 31.30 0.03 0.42
CA LEU A 804 30.29 -1.01 0.64
C LEU A 804 30.16 -1.92 -0.59
N ALA A 805 30.13 -1.36 -1.79
CA ALA A 805 30.06 -2.13 -3.03
C ALA A 805 31.29 -3.04 -3.21
N ASP A 806 32.49 -2.52 -2.97
CA ASP A 806 33.74 -3.28 -3.05
C ASP A 806 33.76 -4.43 -2.06
N ARG A 807 33.34 -4.18 -0.81
CA ARG A 807 33.23 -5.22 0.22
C ARG A 807 32.21 -6.29 -0.11
N LEU A 808 31.04 -5.90 -0.61
CA LEU A 808 30.02 -6.86 -1.05
C LEU A 808 30.54 -7.73 -2.20
N ALA A 809 31.30 -7.14 -3.13
CA ALA A 809 31.91 -7.89 -4.22
C ALA A 809 33.01 -8.84 -3.73
N GLN A 810 33.90 -8.35 -2.87
CA GLN A 810 35.06 -9.09 -2.37
C GLN A 810 34.69 -10.21 -1.40
N PHE A 811 33.83 -9.94 -0.42
CA PHE A 811 33.56 -10.85 0.71
C PHE A 811 32.19 -11.53 0.61
N ALA A 812 31.17 -10.83 0.10
CA ALA A 812 29.80 -11.33 0.10
C ALA A 812 29.36 -12.03 -1.21
N GLN A 813 30.26 -12.12 -2.21
CA GLN A 813 30.02 -12.76 -3.52
C GLN A 813 28.93 -12.05 -4.35
N PHE A 814 28.86 -10.72 -4.26
CA PHE A 814 28.02 -9.93 -5.15
C PHE A 814 28.79 -9.61 -6.43
N ASP A 815 28.12 -9.70 -7.58
CA ASP A 815 28.60 -9.14 -8.84
C ASP A 815 27.90 -7.80 -9.04
N ILE A 816 28.64 -6.71 -8.84
CA ILE A 816 28.15 -5.33 -8.98
C ILE A 816 28.94 -4.67 -10.10
N ARG A 817 28.25 -4.23 -11.15
CA ARG A 817 28.86 -3.57 -12.30
C ARG A 817 28.06 -2.35 -12.69
N THR A 818 28.75 -1.26 -13.00
CA THR A 818 28.11 -0.02 -13.47
C THR A 818 28.73 0.42 -14.78
N GLU A 819 27.92 0.52 -15.83
CA GLU A 819 28.35 0.77 -17.20
C GLU A 819 27.51 1.85 -17.87
N ALA A 820 28.03 2.46 -18.94
CA ALA A 820 27.20 3.28 -19.82
C ALA A 820 26.14 2.40 -20.48
N TYR A 821 24.91 2.90 -20.60
CA TYR A 821 23.84 2.14 -21.23
C TYR A 821 23.65 2.64 -22.66
N GLU A 822 23.97 1.78 -23.62
CA GLU A 822 23.68 1.96 -25.04
C GLU A 822 22.40 1.19 -25.38
N ASP A 823 21.44 1.84 -26.02
CA ASP A 823 20.22 1.17 -26.45
C ASP A 823 20.57 0.10 -27.51
N ALA A 824 20.01 -1.10 -27.39
CA ALA A 824 20.32 -2.22 -28.28
C ALA A 824 19.87 -1.95 -29.73
N LYS A 825 19.12 -0.88 -30.00
CA LYS A 825 18.79 -0.41 -31.36
C LYS A 825 19.91 0.32 -32.08
N THR A 826 20.98 0.67 -31.36
CA THR A 826 22.17 1.35 -31.89
C THR A 826 23.36 0.41 -32.17
N ARG A 827 23.19 -0.90 -31.97
CA ARG A 827 24.17 -1.94 -32.33
C ARG A 827 23.73 -2.78 -33.52
#